data_AF-A0A2A9GRM5-F1
#
_entry.id   AF-A0A2A9GRM5-F1
#
_cell.length_a   1.000
_cell.length_b   1.000
_cell.length_c   1.000
_cell.angle_alpha   90.00
_cell.angle_beta   90.00
_cell.angle_gamma   90.00
#
_symmetry.space_group_name_H-M   'P 1'
#
loop_
_entity.id
_entity.type
_entity.pdbx_description
1 polymer ?
#
loop_
_entity_poly.entity_id
_entity_poly.type
_entity_poly.pdbx_seq_one_letter_code
_entity_poly.pdbx_strand_id
1 'polypeptide(L)'
;MQPFRVELDSGTPPAAVVAGLAAAEHPAVLWGDGWFGGGVLIGLRPERFVAGLGPAEAIDLLGDQPPVGAELPNDFVGGGWIGVVGFDDGTSMLGWYDSLLRWSPERGWSFEALGLPGRAEAYAAALADWRRRLAAPAEGPEWGCGEFATALPPDRARHRQLAGVEETIRRIAAGDFYQLNLCTRLYADFTGSAPAMFAAMAEELQPVRGGLIAAGDRVLASFSPELFLAVAPGPDGNCTATSSPIKGTAPRRAGEQDSPLLRASAKDSAENIMILDLMRNDLARVAVPGTVRVDDLLSLEPHPGVWHLVSTVSAELPAAIDTAALLRATFPPGSVTGAPKSGALQGIAAIEYEPRGAYTGAFGLAGPTRAEFNVVIRSFEIARDRIELGVGGGITTDSVPMLEWRECLHKAAPLITAARTRLAPGLDLPESSPTQVDPAAGVFETMLAIDGRIPWLAEHLARLDRSCRELYRSGLPEALAAELHRDSAPGTGAEAVRVLARPEAGTLQVTVTRSPFAGGSTAGSAVTMPRPDGLWRHKWIDRAWLDRAEREAGDAFPLFVADDGVLLETSRGNLFLQREDGTWVTPPLRDDLLPGVTRRIVLERAPHLGVPIAIEPPRLDGRYRSAFWTSSLSGIVPITAIDDHSMAPLAPEVIALGNGLG
;
A
#
# COMPACT_ATOMS: atom_id res chain seq x y z
N MET A 1 -42.57 21.23 -0.97
CA MET A 1 -42.62 21.43 0.49
C MET A 1 -41.37 22.22 0.85
N GLN A 2 -41.25 22.80 2.04
CA GLN A 2 -39.96 23.36 2.48
C GLN A 2 -39.11 22.21 3.07
N PRO A 3 -37.77 22.27 3.02
CA PRO A 3 -36.91 21.36 3.77
C PRO A 3 -37.30 21.37 5.25
N PHE A 4 -37.31 20.21 5.90
CA PHE A 4 -37.75 20.11 7.29
C PHE A 4 -37.01 19.03 8.08
N ARG A 5 -36.96 19.23 9.41
CA ARG A 5 -36.42 18.28 10.39
C ARG A 5 -37.50 17.94 11.41
N VAL A 6 -37.58 16.67 11.81
CA VAL A 6 -38.46 16.17 12.88
C VAL A 6 -37.61 15.47 13.92
N GLU A 7 -37.52 16.02 15.12
CA GLU A 7 -36.87 15.35 16.26
C GLU A 7 -37.66 14.10 16.68
N LEU A 8 -36.96 13.03 17.02
CA LEU A 8 -37.52 11.73 17.36
C LEU A 8 -37.08 11.32 18.77
N ASP A 9 -38.06 11.10 19.64
CA ASP A 9 -37.83 10.63 21.01
C ASP A 9 -37.56 9.12 21.02
N SER A 10 -36.28 8.74 20.99
CA SER A 10 -35.82 7.36 21.09
C SER A 10 -34.42 7.30 21.71
N GLY A 11 -34.24 6.41 22.69
CA GLY A 11 -32.95 6.08 23.28
C GLY A 11 -32.20 4.95 22.58
N THR A 12 -32.72 4.44 21.46
CA THR A 12 -32.09 3.32 20.74
C THR A 12 -30.73 3.73 20.21
N PRO A 13 -29.63 3.02 20.53
CA PRO A 13 -28.30 3.41 20.09
C PRO A 13 -28.14 3.24 18.57
N PRO A 14 -27.30 4.06 17.90
CA PRO A 14 -27.05 3.94 16.46
C PRO A 14 -26.65 2.54 15.99
N ALA A 15 -25.80 1.83 16.74
CA ALA A 15 -25.39 0.48 16.40
C ALA A 15 -26.58 -0.49 16.27
N ALA A 16 -27.55 -0.40 17.18
CA ALA A 16 -28.75 -1.23 17.14
C ALA A 16 -29.62 -0.94 15.91
N VAL A 17 -29.78 0.34 15.55
CA VAL A 17 -30.54 0.74 14.36
C VAL A 17 -29.87 0.22 13.10
N VAL A 18 -28.55 0.37 13.00
CA VAL A 18 -27.75 -0.07 11.84
C VAL A 18 -27.74 -1.59 11.71
N ALA A 19 -27.58 -2.33 12.80
CA ALA A 19 -27.63 -3.80 12.79
C ALA A 19 -28.97 -4.35 12.26
N GLY A 20 -30.08 -3.64 12.53
CA GLY A 20 -31.42 -3.98 12.05
C GLY A 20 -31.69 -3.68 10.57
N LEU A 21 -30.70 -3.22 9.80
CA LEU A 21 -30.87 -2.85 8.38
C LEU A 21 -30.68 -4.01 7.40
N ALA A 22 -30.46 -5.25 7.87
CA ALA A 22 -30.18 -6.41 7.01
C ALA A 22 -31.22 -6.64 5.90
N ALA A 23 -32.50 -6.40 6.18
CA ALA A 23 -33.60 -6.54 5.23
C ALA A 23 -34.03 -5.21 4.58
N ALA A 24 -33.28 -4.13 4.81
CA ALA A 24 -33.60 -2.84 4.23
C ALA A 24 -33.20 -2.81 2.75
N GLU A 25 -34.00 -2.09 1.95
CA GLU A 25 -33.70 -1.86 0.55
C GLU A 25 -32.66 -0.75 0.41
N HIS A 26 -31.49 -1.15 -0.09
CA HIS A 26 -30.34 -0.28 -0.36
C HIS A 26 -29.99 0.67 0.80
N PRO A 27 -29.68 0.15 2.01
CA PRO A 27 -29.24 1.01 3.10
C PRO A 27 -27.91 1.68 2.78
N ALA A 28 -27.83 2.96 3.09
CA ALA A 28 -26.59 3.73 3.11
C ALA A 28 -26.41 4.34 4.50
N VAL A 29 -25.25 4.10 5.12
CA VAL A 29 -24.89 4.58 6.46
C VAL A 29 -23.58 5.33 6.36
N LEU A 30 -23.53 6.54 6.91
CA LEU A 30 -22.29 7.25 7.21
C LEU A 30 -22.16 7.33 8.73
N TRP A 31 -21.01 6.92 9.25
CA TRP A 31 -20.76 6.76 10.69
C TRP A 31 -19.48 7.45 11.10
N GLY A 32 -19.51 8.26 12.15
CA GLY A 32 -18.31 8.83 12.77
C GLY A 32 -18.34 10.35 12.82
N ASP A 33 -17.48 10.90 13.67
CA ASP A 33 -17.49 12.32 14.02
C ASP A 33 -16.97 13.23 12.90
N GLY A 34 -16.32 12.66 11.89
CA GLY A 34 -15.81 13.40 10.74
C GLY A 34 -16.85 13.80 9.70
N TRP A 35 -18.06 13.23 9.73
CA TRP A 35 -19.11 13.48 8.73
C TRP A 35 -20.04 14.63 9.11
N PHE A 36 -20.06 15.73 8.36
CA PHE A 36 -21.11 16.76 8.46
C PHE A 36 -21.44 17.27 9.88
N GLY A 37 -20.43 17.41 10.74
CA GLY A 37 -20.62 17.80 12.15
C GLY A 37 -20.86 16.62 13.12
N GLY A 38 -20.63 15.39 12.65
CA GLY A 38 -20.54 14.17 13.44
C GLY A 38 -21.84 13.38 13.61
N GLY A 39 -21.68 12.17 14.15
CA GLY A 39 -22.76 11.24 14.44
C GLY A 39 -22.99 10.19 13.35
N VAL A 40 -24.26 9.87 13.07
CA VAL A 40 -24.65 8.82 12.12
C VAL A 40 -25.75 9.31 11.18
N LEU A 41 -25.57 9.11 9.88
CA LEU A 41 -26.56 9.40 8.84
C LEU A 41 -27.01 8.09 8.20
N ILE A 42 -28.32 7.89 8.05
CA ILE A 42 -28.88 6.66 7.49
C ILE A 42 -29.92 6.99 6.42
N GLY A 43 -29.64 6.61 5.18
CA GLY A 43 -30.58 6.64 4.05
C GLY A 43 -31.13 5.23 3.78
N LEU A 44 -32.43 5.15 3.49
CA LEU A 44 -33.11 3.92 3.06
C LEU A 44 -33.97 4.21 1.82
N ARG A 45 -34.17 3.19 0.96
CA ARG A 45 -35.09 3.26 -0.18
C ARG A 45 -34.86 4.51 -1.04
N PRO A 46 -33.68 4.62 -1.67
CA PRO A 46 -33.35 5.76 -2.51
C PRO A 46 -34.39 5.91 -3.63
N GLU A 47 -34.69 7.15 -4.02
CA GLU A 47 -35.61 7.44 -5.14
C GLU A 47 -35.03 6.93 -6.47
N ARG A 48 -33.71 7.04 -6.61
CA ARG A 48 -32.96 6.53 -7.75
C ARG A 48 -31.79 5.72 -7.23
N PHE A 49 -31.59 4.54 -7.79
CA PHE A 49 -30.46 3.70 -7.46
C PHE A 49 -29.81 3.20 -8.74
N VAL A 50 -28.49 3.30 -8.82
CA VAL A 50 -27.71 2.81 -9.94
C VAL A 50 -26.47 2.11 -9.39
N ALA A 51 -26.16 0.93 -9.91
CA ALA A 51 -24.99 0.15 -9.52
C ALA A 51 -24.35 -0.51 -10.73
N GLY A 52 -23.09 -0.92 -10.59
CA GLY A 52 -22.34 -1.53 -11.68
C GLY A 52 -21.82 -0.51 -12.69
N LEU A 53 -21.63 0.75 -12.28
CA LEU A 53 -21.13 1.83 -13.12
C LEU A 53 -19.60 1.84 -13.16
N GLY A 54 -19.05 2.38 -14.25
CA GLY A 54 -17.67 2.86 -14.26
C GLY A 54 -17.50 4.13 -13.41
N PRO A 55 -16.27 4.47 -12.95
CA PRO A 55 -16.03 5.65 -12.14
C PRO A 55 -16.44 6.94 -12.86
N ALA A 56 -16.20 7.06 -14.16
CA ALA A 56 -16.58 8.23 -14.94
C ALA A 56 -18.10 8.46 -14.95
N GLU A 57 -18.88 7.39 -15.19
CA GLU A 57 -20.35 7.45 -15.19
C GLU A 57 -20.91 7.78 -13.81
N ALA A 58 -20.33 7.20 -12.75
CA ALA A 58 -20.71 7.50 -11.38
C ALA A 58 -20.41 8.97 -11.02
N ILE A 59 -19.26 9.49 -11.44
CA ILE A 59 -18.89 10.90 -11.23
C ILE A 59 -19.88 11.85 -11.94
N ASP A 60 -20.30 11.52 -13.16
CA ASP A 60 -21.28 12.33 -13.89
C ASP A 60 -22.64 12.39 -13.17
N LEU A 61 -23.10 11.26 -12.60
CA LEU A 61 -24.35 11.23 -11.81
C LEU A 61 -24.29 12.09 -10.55
N LEU A 62 -23.13 12.19 -9.89
CA LEU A 62 -22.98 13.03 -8.68
C LEU A 62 -23.23 14.52 -8.93
N GLY A 63 -23.10 14.97 -10.18
CA GLY A 63 -23.45 16.32 -10.62
C GLY A 63 -24.94 16.52 -10.94
N ASP A 64 -25.70 15.45 -11.19
CA ASP A 64 -27.14 15.53 -11.47
C ASP A 64 -27.94 15.54 -10.16
N GLN A 65 -28.21 16.73 -9.63
CA GLN A 65 -29.00 16.92 -8.41
C GLN A 65 -30.31 17.67 -8.68
N PRO A 66 -31.46 17.16 -8.20
CA PRO A 66 -32.72 17.90 -8.19
C PRO A 66 -32.58 19.26 -7.49
N PRO A 67 -33.21 20.33 -8.02
CA PRO A 67 -33.17 21.63 -7.38
C PRO A 67 -33.91 21.62 -6.04
N VAL A 68 -33.23 22.11 -4.99
CA VAL A 68 -33.83 22.33 -3.68
C VAL A 68 -34.27 23.79 -3.58
N GLY A 69 -35.58 24.01 -3.45
CA GLY A 69 -36.21 25.34 -3.59
C GLY A 69 -36.02 26.31 -2.42
N ALA A 70 -35.05 26.09 -1.53
CA ALA A 70 -34.80 26.91 -0.35
C ALA A 70 -33.35 26.81 0.14
N GLU A 71 -32.88 27.87 0.81
CA GLU A 71 -31.61 27.83 1.54
C GLU A 71 -31.69 26.81 2.67
N LEU A 72 -30.70 25.90 2.74
CA LEU A 72 -30.61 24.90 3.80
C LEU A 72 -29.79 25.47 4.98
N PRO A 73 -30.21 25.22 6.23
CA PRO A 73 -29.38 25.52 7.40
C PRO A 73 -28.01 24.85 7.30
N ASN A 74 -26.98 25.49 7.86
CA ASN A 74 -25.60 24.98 7.80
C ASN A 74 -25.41 23.59 8.43
N ASP A 75 -26.22 23.24 9.43
CA ASP A 75 -26.19 21.93 10.09
C ASP A 75 -27.15 20.92 9.46
N PHE A 76 -27.81 21.24 8.35
CA PHE A 76 -28.80 20.39 7.69
C PHE A 76 -28.17 19.63 6.52
N VAL A 77 -28.38 18.31 6.49
CA VAL A 77 -27.89 17.46 5.39
C VAL A 77 -29.07 17.11 4.49
N GLY A 78 -30.15 16.57 5.06
CA GLY A 78 -31.42 16.29 4.39
C GLY A 78 -31.40 15.12 3.40
N GLY A 79 -30.32 14.94 2.65
CA GLY A 79 -30.23 13.95 1.59
C GLY A 79 -29.13 14.27 0.58
N GLY A 80 -29.12 13.53 -0.52
CA GLY A 80 -28.15 13.64 -1.59
C GLY A 80 -27.87 12.30 -2.26
N TRP A 81 -26.89 12.29 -3.14
CA TRP A 81 -26.27 11.06 -3.62
C TRP A 81 -25.39 10.49 -2.52
N ILE A 82 -25.68 9.27 -2.08
CA ILE A 82 -24.85 8.53 -1.13
C ILE A 82 -24.40 7.24 -1.79
N GLY A 83 -23.11 6.95 -1.74
CA GLY A 83 -22.59 5.72 -2.32
C GLY A 83 -21.07 5.69 -2.46
N VAL A 84 -20.60 4.87 -3.40
CA VAL A 84 -19.19 4.66 -3.72
C VAL A 84 -18.94 4.85 -5.21
N VAL A 85 -17.88 5.60 -5.51
CA VAL A 85 -17.19 5.65 -6.80
C VAL A 85 -16.00 4.70 -6.68
N GLY A 86 -16.10 3.53 -7.28
CA GLY A 86 -15.06 2.50 -7.21
C GLY A 86 -13.86 2.80 -8.10
N PHE A 87 -12.75 2.10 -7.88
CA PHE A 87 -11.52 2.30 -8.66
C PHE A 87 -11.64 1.68 -10.05
N ASP A 88 -12.21 0.48 -10.13
CA ASP A 88 -12.42 -0.24 -11.39
C ASP A 88 -13.86 -0.14 -11.90
N ASP A 89 -14.04 -0.41 -13.19
CA ASP A 89 -15.36 -0.46 -13.81
C ASP A 89 -16.28 -1.51 -13.17
N GLY A 90 -17.57 -1.19 -13.08
CA GLY A 90 -18.58 -2.13 -12.57
C GLY A 90 -18.66 -2.22 -11.04
N THR A 91 -17.93 -1.37 -10.32
CA THR A 91 -17.82 -1.42 -8.85
C THR A 91 -18.48 -0.23 -8.15
N SER A 92 -18.85 0.82 -8.90
CA SER A 92 -19.54 1.97 -8.35
C SER A 92 -21.03 1.68 -8.11
N MET A 93 -21.57 2.27 -7.04
CA MET A 93 -22.99 2.20 -6.67
C MET A 93 -23.41 3.49 -5.98
N LEU A 94 -24.52 4.09 -6.42
CA LEU A 94 -25.03 5.38 -5.98
C LEU A 94 -26.53 5.32 -5.77
N GLY A 95 -27.00 5.84 -4.63
CA GLY A 95 -28.41 6.06 -4.33
C GLY A 95 -28.70 7.54 -4.08
N TRP A 96 -29.77 8.07 -4.70
CA TRP A 96 -30.29 9.39 -4.38
C TRP A 96 -31.33 9.28 -3.27
N TYR A 97 -30.99 9.80 -2.08
CA TYR A 97 -31.86 9.81 -0.91
C TYR A 97 -32.36 11.23 -0.68
N ASP A 98 -33.67 11.45 -0.73
CA ASP A 98 -34.28 12.76 -0.51
C ASP A 98 -34.75 12.98 0.93
N SER A 99 -34.50 11.99 1.80
CA SER A 99 -34.65 12.05 3.24
C SER A 99 -33.70 11.07 3.93
N LEU A 100 -33.34 11.36 5.18
CA LEU A 100 -32.46 10.53 6.00
C LEU A 100 -32.85 10.56 7.48
N LEU A 101 -32.38 9.56 8.22
CA LEU A 101 -32.36 9.56 9.67
C LEU A 101 -30.96 9.98 10.13
N ARG A 102 -30.88 10.94 11.05
CA ARG A 102 -29.64 11.45 11.63
C ARG A 102 -29.63 11.24 13.13
N TRP A 103 -28.51 10.74 13.64
CA TRP A 103 -28.19 10.78 15.06
C TRP A 103 -27.04 11.74 15.32
N SER A 104 -27.12 12.51 16.40
CA SER A 104 -25.98 13.26 16.94
C SER A 104 -25.96 13.15 18.46
N PRO A 105 -24.78 13.25 19.11
CA PRO A 105 -24.69 13.24 20.57
C PRO A 105 -25.50 14.36 21.23
N GLU A 106 -25.60 15.52 20.57
CA GLU A 106 -26.26 16.71 21.12
C GLU A 106 -27.80 16.66 21.01
N ARG A 107 -28.33 16.06 19.94
CA ARG A 107 -29.78 16.11 19.62
C ARG A 107 -30.48 14.76 19.70
N GLY A 108 -29.75 13.65 19.75
CA GLY A 108 -30.32 12.33 19.55
C GLY A 108 -30.78 12.14 18.10
N TRP A 109 -31.90 11.45 17.90
CA TRP A 109 -32.42 11.10 16.58
C TRP A 109 -33.29 12.21 15.99
N SER A 110 -33.05 12.51 14.71
CA SER A 110 -33.87 13.41 13.92
C SER A 110 -34.07 12.86 12.51
N PHE A 111 -35.25 13.06 11.94
CA PHE A 111 -35.53 12.79 10.53
C PHE A 111 -35.40 14.09 9.74
N GLU A 112 -34.62 14.07 8.66
CA GLU A 112 -34.44 15.22 7.77
C GLU A 112 -34.95 14.88 6.37
N ALA A 113 -35.60 15.85 5.71
CA ALA A 113 -36.07 15.71 4.33
C ALA A 113 -35.87 16.99 3.52
N LEU A 114 -35.48 16.85 2.25
CA LEU A 114 -35.23 17.97 1.35
C LEU A 114 -36.52 18.71 0.91
N GLY A 115 -37.69 18.14 1.16
CA GLY A 115 -38.96 18.80 0.89
C GLY A 115 -39.34 18.89 -0.60
N LEU A 116 -38.81 18.00 -1.44
CA LEU A 116 -39.01 18.06 -2.89
C LEU A 116 -40.50 18.05 -3.30
N PRO A 117 -40.87 18.72 -4.41
CA PRO A 117 -42.25 18.76 -4.89
C PRO A 117 -42.84 17.35 -5.11
N GLY A 118 -44.08 17.13 -4.67
CA GLY A 118 -44.79 15.85 -4.87
C GLY A 118 -44.38 14.71 -3.92
N ARG A 119 -43.44 14.92 -2.99
CA ARG A 119 -42.89 13.87 -2.12
C ARG A 119 -43.50 13.80 -0.71
N ALA A 120 -44.55 14.58 -0.43
CA ALA A 120 -45.15 14.70 0.89
C ALA A 120 -45.56 13.35 1.53
N GLU A 121 -46.26 12.51 0.76
CA GLU A 121 -46.71 11.19 1.23
C GLU A 121 -45.53 10.22 1.45
N ALA A 122 -44.52 10.28 0.58
CA ALA A 122 -43.30 9.48 0.71
C ALA A 122 -42.54 9.84 2.00
N TYR A 123 -42.40 11.14 2.32
CA TYR A 123 -41.76 11.58 3.56
C TYR A 123 -42.55 11.16 4.80
N ALA A 124 -43.88 11.27 4.78
CA ALA A 124 -44.71 10.80 5.88
C ALA A 124 -44.57 9.28 6.11
N ALA A 125 -44.52 8.50 5.03
CA ALA A 125 -44.30 7.06 5.09
C ALA A 125 -42.89 6.69 5.60
N ALA A 126 -41.85 7.41 5.16
CA ALA A 126 -40.47 7.23 5.62
C ALA A 126 -40.33 7.56 7.12
N LEU A 127 -40.89 8.69 7.56
CA LEU A 127 -40.91 9.08 8.98
C LEU A 127 -41.64 8.05 9.85
N ALA A 128 -42.79 7.53 9.39
CA ALA A 128 -43.52 6.49 10.10
C ALA A 128 -42.71 5.18 10.17
N ASP A 129 -41.98 4.83 9.11
CA ASP A 129 -41.10 3.66 9.11
C ASP A 129 -39.95 3.82 10.12
N TRP A 130 -39.32 4.99 10.17
CA TRP A 130 -38.27 5.26 11.15
C TRP A 130 -38.77 5.19 12.59
N ARG A 131 -39.96 5.74 12.88
CA ARG A 131 -40.57 5.61 14.21
C ARG A 131 -40.79 4.14 14.60
N ARG A 132 -41.23 3.29 13.66
CA ARG A 132 -41.38 1.85 13.93
C ARG A 132 -40.04 1.18 14.19
N ARG A 133 -39.01 1.46 13.38
CA ARG A 133 -37.67 0.89 13.53
C ARG A 133 -37.02 1.30 14.85
N LEU A 134 -37.15 2.56 15.24
CA LEU A 134 -36.61 3.08 16.50
C LEU A 134 -37.32 2.53 17.74
N ALA A 135 -38.57 2.08 17.59
CA ALA A 135 -39.35 1.43 18.64
C ALA A 135 -39.19 -0.11 18.67
N ALA A 136 -38.60 -0.70 17.62
CA ALA A 136 -38.39 -2.14 17.54
C ALA A 136 -37.28 -2.59 18.50
N PRO A 137 -37.37 -3.81 19.06
CA PRO A 137 -36.31 -4.35 19.90
C PRO A 137 -34.99 -4.45 19.13
N ALA A 138 -33.91 -4.10 19.83
CA ALA A 138 -32.55 -4.12 19.31
C ALA A 138 -31.98 -5.54 19.34
N GLU A 139 -32.33 -6.37 18.35
CA GLU A 139 -31.63 -7.63 18.10
C GLU A 139 -30.91 -7.55 16.75
N GLY A 140 -29.58 -7.55 16.80
CA GLY A 140 -28.74 -7.62 15.62
C GLY A 140 -28.70 -9.05 15.09
N PRO A 141 -28.95 -9.29 13.80
CA PRO A 141 -28.77 -10.61 13.22
C PRO A 141 -27.33 -11.09 13.38
N GLU A 142 -27.14 -12.40 13.50
CA GLU A 142 -25.81 -13.01 13.56
C GLU A 142 -25.02 -12.81 12.26
N TRP A 143 -23.70 -12.87 12.38
CA TRP A 143 -22.76 -12.83 11.27
C TRP A 143 -21.51 -13.64 11.63
N GLY A 144 -20.81 -14.11 10.61
CA GLY A 144 -19.59 -14.89 10.76
C GLY A 144 -18.66 -14.70 9.58
N CYS A 145 -17.37 -14.69 9.86
CA CYS A 145 -16.30 -14.52 8.88
C CYS A 145 -15.32 -15.70 8.99
N GLY A 146 -14.96 -16.30 7.86
CA GLY A 146 -13.91 -17.31 7.78
C GLY A 146 -12.51 -16.73 7.98
N GLU A 147 -11.48 -17.56 7.85
CA GLU A 147 -10.10 -17.09 7.87
C GLU A 147 -9.75 -16.36 6.58
N PHE A 148 -9.03 -15.24 6.69
CA PHE A 148 -8.60 -14.47 5.52
C PHE A 148 -7.41 -15.14 4.84
N ALA A 149 -7.58 -15.54 3.59
CA ALA A 149 -6.58 -16.13 2.72
C ALA A 149 -6.31 -15.22 1.50
N THR A 150 -5.31 -15.57 0.68
CA THR A 150 -5.07 -14.94 -0.62
C THR A 150 -5.70 -15.78 -1.75
N ALA A 151 -5.94 -15.19 -2.93
CA ALA A 151 -6.44 -15.94 -4.09
C ALA A 151 -5.49 -17.05 -4.56
N LEU A 152 -4.18 -16.90 -4.30
CA LEU A 152 -3.15 -17.90 -4.51
C LEU A 152 -2.77 -18.56 -3.18
N PRO A 153 -2.16 -19.76 -3.19
CA PRO A 153 -1.51 -20.31 -2.00
C PRO A 153 -0.53 -19.29 -1.36
N PRO A 154 -0.44 -19.22 -0.02
CA PRO A 154 0.30 -18.16 0.68
C PRO A 154 1.71 -17.89 0.17
N ASP A 155 2.50 -18.94 -0.08
CA ASP A 155 3.87 -18.79 -0.60
C ASP A 155 3.91 -18.13 -1.98
N ARG A 156 3.00 -18.52 -2.88
CA ARG A 156 2.91 -17.95 -4.22
C ARG A 156 2.43 -16.50 -4.18
N ALA A 157 1.45 -16.20 -3.33
CA ALA A 157 0.97 -14.84 -3.13
C ALA A 157 2.09 -13.92 -2.62
N ARG A 158 2.84 -14.39 -1.61
CA ARG A 158 4.00 -13.70 -1.08
C ARG A 158 5.07 -13.49 -2.15
N HIS A 159 5.53 -14.54 -2.84
CA HIS A 159 6.55 -14.41 -3.90
C HIS A 159 6.14 -13.41 -4.98
N ARG A 160 4.86 -13.42 -5.37
CA ARG A 160 4.33 -12.46 -6.33
C ARG A 160 4.34 -11.03 -5.80
N GLN A 161 3.92 -10.80 -4.57
CA GLN A 161 3.97 -9.46 -3.97
C GLN A 161 5.40 -8.94 -3.92
N LEU A 162 6.35 -9.76 -3.48
CA LEU A 162 7.76 -9.37 -3.39
C LEU A 162 8.33 -9.00 -4.77
N ALA A 163 8.02 -9.81 -5.80
CA ALA A 163 8.36 -9.51 -7.18
C ALA A 163 7.73 -8.20 -7.66
N GLY A 164 6.46 -7.94 -7.32
CA GLY A 164 5.77 -6.70 -7.65
C GLY A 164 6.42 -5.46 -7.01
N VAL A 165 6.88 -5.57 -5.75
CA VAL A 165 7.62 -4.49 -5.08
C VAL A 165 8.93 -4.22 -5.81
N GLU A 166 9.70 -5.26 -6.15
CA GLU A 166 10.96 -5.09 -6.87
C GLU A 166 10.78 -4.50 -8.27
N GLU A 167 9.77 -4.94 -9.00
CA GLU A 167 9.43 -4.38 -10.30
C GLU A 167 9.02 -2.91 -10.17
N THR A 168 8.28 -2.56 -9.12
CA THR A 168 7.93 -1.17 -8.81
C THR A 168 9.17 -0.33 -8.55
N ILE A 169 10.13 -0.81 -7.75
CA ILE A 169 11.42 -0.13 -7.50
C ILE A 169 12.20 0.05 -8.79
N ARG A 170 12.25 -0.97 -9.66
CA ARG A 170 12.94 -0.91 -10.96
C ARG A 170 12.34 0.19 -11.85
N ARG A 171 11.02 0.31 -11.88
CA ARG A 171 10.32 1.34 -12.65
C ARG A 171 10.48 2.75 -12.08
N ILE A 172 10.60 2.88 -10.76
CA ILE A 172 10.98 4.14 -10.11
C ILE A 172 12.38 4.56 -10.55
N ALA A 173 13.35 3.63 -10.54
CA ALA A 173 14.71 3.90 -11.01
C ALA A 173 14.77 4.28 -12.50
N ALA A 174 13.85 3.74 -13.32
CA ALA A 174 13.70 4.10 -14.72
C ALA A 174 13.04 5.48 -14.96
N GLY A 175 12.49 6.11 -13.91
CA GLY A 175 11.83 7.41 -13.98
C GLY A 175 10.36 7.36 -14.41
N ASP A 176 9.71 6.19 -14.37
CA ASP A 176 8.29 6.06 -14.71
C ASP A 176 7.38 6.81 -13.71
N PHE A 177 7.76 6.78 -12.43
CA PHE A 177 7.11 7.47 -11.31
C PHE A 177 8.04 7.50 -10.09
N TYR A 178 7.76 8.33 -9.09
CA TYR A 178 8.51 8.44 -7.83
C TYR A 178 8.00 7.49 -6.74
N GLN A 179 6.69 7.22 -6.75
CA GLN A 179 6.02 6.31 -5.82
C GLN A 179 4.83 5.65 -6.51
N LEU A 180 4.58 4.40 -6.16
CA LEU A 180 3.36 3.68 -6.51
C LEU A 180 2.84 2.94 -5.28
N ASN A 181 1.56 3.07 -4.98
CA ASN A 181 0.88 2.29 -3.96
C ASN A 181 0.57 0.91 -4.55
N LEU A 182 1.24 -0.14 -4.08
CA LEU A 182 1.05 -1.50 -4.57
C LEU A 182 0.10 -2.26 -3.65
N CYS A 183 -0.94 -2.85 -4.21
CA CYS A 183 -2.02 -3.48 -3.46
C CYS A 183 -2.16 -4.98 -3.75
N THR A 184 -2.81 -5.68 -2.83
CA THR A 184 -3.21 -7.08 -2.93
C THR A 184 -4.52 -7.29 -2.18
N ARG A 185 -5.11 -8.49 -2.32
CA ARG A 185 -6.41 -8.83 -1.77
C ARG A 185 -6.35 -10.03 -0.85
N LEU A 186 -7.11 -9.92 0.23
CA LEU A 186 -7.41 -11.02 1.15
C LEU A 186 -8.90 -11.36 1.04
N TYR A 187 -9.23 -12.64 1.15
CA TYR A 187 -10.56 -13.19 0.93
C TYR A 187 -10.93 -14.13 2.09
N ALA A 188 -12.19 -14.10 2.52
CA ALA A 188 -12.76 -15.08 3.42
C ALA A 188 -14.21 -15.40 3.03
N ASP A 189 -14.71 -16.52 3.54
CA ASP A 189 -16.14 -16.81 3.48
C ASP A 189 -16.89 -15.88 4.45
N PHE A 190 -18.09 -15.44 4.06
CA PHE A 190 -18.95 -14.58 4.86
C PHE A 190 -20.35 -15.17 5.01
N THR A 191 -20.92 -15.03 6.20
CA THR A 191 -22.30 -15.45 6.49
C THR A 191 -23.01 -14.42 7.36
N GLY A 192 -24.33 -14.29 7.19
CA GLY A 192 -25.17 -13.46 8.03
C GLY A 192 -25.22 -11.99 7.61
N SER A 193 -25.35 -11.08 8.57
CA SER A 193 -25.69 -9.66 8.34
C SER A 193 -24.47 -8.75 8.26
N ALA A 194 -24.21 -8.19 7.07
CA ALA A 194 -23.18 -7.15 6.88
C ALA A 194 -23.47 -5.86 7.68
N PRO A 195 -24.72 -5.35 7.78
CA PRO A 195 -25.02 -4.23 8.67
C PRO A 195 -24.73 -4.49 10.16
N ALA A 196 -24.97 -5.72 10.63
CA ALA A 196 -24.64 -6.09 12.02
C ALA A 196 -23.14 -6.19 12.25
N MET A 197 -22.38 -6.73 11.28
CA MET A 197 -20.92 -6.72 11.31
C MET A 197 -20.38 -5.28 11.35
N PHE A 198 -20.84 -4.43 10.44
CA PHE A 198 -20.41 -3.03 10.37
C PHE A 198 -20.70 -2.28 11.67
N ALA A 199 -21.91 -2.41 12.24
CA ALA A 199 -22.27 -1.75 13.49
C ALA A 199 -21.32 -2.14 14.64
N ALA A 200 -21.09 -3.44 14.84
CA ALA A 200 -20.20 -3.93 15.89
C ALA A 200 -18.75 -3.45 15.70
N MET A 201 -18.25 -3.50 14.47
CA MET A 201 -16.90 -3.06 14.14
C MET A 201 -16.73 -1.53 14.23
N ALA A 202 -17.76 -0.75 13.90
CA ALA A 202 -17.71 0.71 13.98
C ALA A 202 -17.65 1.20 15.43
N GLU A 203 -18.30 0.49 16.36
CA GLU A 203 -18.17 0.74 17.81
C GLU A 203 -16.77 0.40 18.32
N GLU A 204 -16.18 -0.70 17.85
CA GLU A 204 -14.84 -1.15 18.27
C GLU A 204 -13.72 -0.27 17.69
N LEU A 205 -13.76 -0.01 16.38
CA LEU A 205 -12.70 0.68 15.65
C LEU A 205 -12.82 2.21 15.73
N GLN A 206 -14.01 2.73 16.02
CA GLN A 206 -14.31 4.16 16.12
C GLN A 206 -13.73 4.98 14.94
N PRO A 207 -14.07 4.63 13.68
CA PRO A 207 -13.52 5.32 12.52
C PRO A 207 -13.96 6.79 12.50
N VAL A 208 -13.05 7.69 12.11
CA VAL A 208 -13.37 9.12 11.93
C VAL A 208 -14.46 9.29 10.87
N ARG A 209 -14.37 8.53 9.78
CA ARG A 209 -15.34 8.50 8.68
C ARG A 209 -15.59 7.07 8.20
N GLY A 210 -16.37 6.31 8.94
CA GLY A 210 -16.87 5.00 8.52
C GLY A 210 -18.11 5.09 7.63
N GLY A 211 -18.46 4.00 6.95
CA GLY A 211 -19.74 3.91 6.25
C GLY A 211 -20.07 2.52 5.73
N LEU A 212 -21.36 2.28 5.50
CA LEU A 212 -21.89 1.07 4.89
C LEU A 212 -22.78 1.44 3.70
N ILE A 213 -22.47 0.92 2.51
CA ILE A 213 -23.27 1.15 1.30
C ILE A 213 -23.68 -0.23 0.76
N ALA A 214 -24.99 -0.47 0.65
CA ALA A 214 -25.51 -1.77 0.19
C ALA A 214 -26.32 -1.67 -1.11
N ALA A 215 -26.04 -2.61 -2.01
CA ALA A 215 -26.60 -2.75 -3.34
C ALA A 215 -27.04 -4.21 -3.56
N GLY A 216 -28.20 -4.59 -3.02
CA GLY A 216 -28.64 -5.99 -3.09
C GLY A 216 -27.71 -6.91 -2.31
N ASP A 217 -27.03 -7.83 -3.01
CA ASP A 217 -26.08 -8.78 -2.43
C ASP A 217 -24.64 -8.23 -2.29
N ARG A 218 -24.39 -6.99 -2.73
CA ARG A 218 -23.10 -6.30 -2.61
C ARG A 218 -23.12 -5.25 -1.50
N VAL A 219 -22.12 -5.25 -0.64
CA VAL A 219 -21.99 -4.28 0.45
C VAL A 219 -20.55 -3.79 0.54
N LEU A 220 -20.37 -2.48 0.59
CA LEU A 220 -19.13 -1.86 1.04
C LEU A 220 -19.27 -1.54 2.54
N ALA A 221 -18.35 -2.01 3.38
CA ALA A 221 -18.25 -1.64 4.79
C ALA A 221 -16.87 -1.03 5.06
N SER A 222 -16.81 0.29 5.22
CA SER A 222 -15.57 1.06 5.31
C SER A 222 -15.31 1.63 6.70
N PHE A 223 -14.06 1.55 7.14
CA PHE A 223 -13.55 2.12 8.40
C PHE A 223 -12.36 3.06 8.13
N SER A 224 -12.38 3.73 6.98
CA SER A 224 -11.28 4.57 6.51
C SER A 224 -11.06 5.81 7.38
N PRO A 225 -9.80 6.17 7.69
CA PRO A 225 -9.47 7.39 8.40
C PRO A 225 -9.26 8.59 7.48
N GLU A 226 -9.12 8.39 6.15
CA GLU A 226 -8.52 9.38 5.27
C GLU A 226 -9.53 10.13 4.39
N LEU A 227 -9.67 11.43 4.64
CA LEU A 227 -10.52 12.33 3.87
C LEU A 227 -9.96 12.48 2.45
N PHE A 228 -10.74 12.06 1.45
CA PHE A 228 -10.43 12.33 0.07
C PHE A 228 -10.74 13.79 -0.26
N LEU A 229 -11.99 14.21 -0.08
CA LEU A 229 -12.45 15.56 -0.41
C LEU A 229 -13.60 15.97 0.49
N ALA A 230 -13.57 17.21 0.99
CA ALA A 230 -14.72 17.89 1.58
C ALA A 230 -14.97 19.19 0.81
N VAL A 231 -16.23 19.49 0.52
CA VAL A 231 -16.69 20.71 -0.15
C VAL A 231 -17.72 21.38 0.73
N ALA A 232 -17.45 22.63 1.09
CA ALA A 232 -18.34 23.45 1.88
C ALA A 232 -18.55 24.82 1.21
N PRO A 233 -19.69 25.50 1.47
CA PRO A 233 -19.89 26.88 1.03
C PRO A 233 -18.79 27.79 1.57
N GLY A 234 -18.21 28.59 0.67
CA GLY A 234 -17.23 29.62 0.97
C GLY A 234 -17.85 31.02 0.96
N PRO A 235 -17.03 32.07 1.14
CA PRO A 235 -17.48 33.44 1.00
C PRO A 235 -17.91 33.74 -0.45
N ASP A 236 -18.78 34.75 -0.61
CA ASP A 236 -19.16 35.33 -1.91
C ASP A 236 -19.76 34.35 -2.95
N GLY A 237 -20.33 33.22 -2.48
CA GLY A 237 -20.99 32.22 -3.32
C GLY A 237 -20.06 31.19 -3.96
N ASN A 238 -18.75 31.24 -3.66
CA ASN A 238 -17.80 30.19 -4.01
C ASN A 238 -17.90 29.00 -3.03
N CYS A 239 -17.19 27.92 -3.34
CA CYS A 239 -17.03 26.77 -2.44
C CYS A 239 -15.56 26.62 -2.03
N THR A 240 -15.31 26.05 -0.86
CA THR A 240 -13.97 25.62 -0.45
C THR A 240 -13.89 24.10 -0.55
N ALA A 241 -12.93 23.60 -1.32
CA ALA A 241 -12.57 22.19 -1.35
C ALA A 241 -11.34 21.94 -0.47
N THR A 242 -11.39 20.89 0.34
CA THR A 242 -10.32 20.49 1.26
C THR A 242 -9.99 19.01 1.08
N SER A 243 -8.71 18.66 1.18
CA SER A 243 -8.22 17.28 1.16
C SER A 243 -7.12 17.09 2.21
N SER A 244 -7.10 15.93 2.88
CA SER A 244 -6.22 15.68 4.03
C SER A 244 -5.56 14.29 3.94
N PRO A 245 -4.51 14.12 3.12
CA PRO A 245 -3.82 12.84 2.99
C PRO A 245 -3.09 12.43 4.27
N ILE A 246 -3.04 11.12 4.50
CA ILE A 246 -2.32 10.52 5.63
C ILE A 246 -1.11 9.73 5.12
N LYS A 247 0.08 10.08 5.62
CA LYS A 247 1.33 9.32 5.39
C LYS A 247 2.19 9.39 6.63
N GLY A 248 2.65 8.24 7.10
CA GLY A 248 3.31 8.08 8.39
C GLY A 248 2.32 7.66 9.48
N THR A 249 2.63 6.56 10.15
CA THR A 249 1.81 6.03 11.24
C THR A 249 2.71 5.45 12.33
N ALA A 250 2.41 5.77 13.58
CA ALA A 250 3.10 5.20 14.73
C ALA A 250 2.09 4.69 15.76
N PRO A 251 2.40 3.64 16.53
CA PRO A 251 1.57 3.24 17.66
C PRO A 251 1.40 4.39 18.65
N ARG A 252 0.22 4.51 19.24
CA ARG A 252 -0.12 5.50 20.26
C ARG A 252 -0.61 4.82 21.53
N ARG A 253 -0.01 5.16 22.66
CA ARG A 253 -0.45 4.68 23.98
C ARG A 253 -1.45 5.65 24.60
N ALA A 254 -2.31 5.14 25.49
CA ALA A 254 -3.27 5.98 26.20
C ALA A 254 -2.56 7.09 26.99
N GLY A 255 -3.01 8.34 26.85
CA GLY A 255 -2.42 9.51 27.50
C GLY A 255 -1.17 10.09 26.82
N GLU A 256 -0.63 9.42 25.79
CA GLU A 256 0.45 9.97 24.97
C GLU A 256 -0.06 11.18 24.18
N GLN A 257 0.74 12.24 24.11
CA GLN A 257 0.44 13.50 23.43
C GLN A 257 1.36 13.79 22.23
N ASP A 258 2.41 13.00 22.03
CA ASP A 258 3.37 13.23 20.95
C ASP A 258 4.00 11.91 20.46
N SER A 259 4.61 11.95 19.27
CA SER A 259 5.40 10.84 18.70
C SER A 259 6.71 11.37 18.11
N PRO A 260 7.79 11.49 18.92
CA PRO A 260 9.06 12.03 18.45
C PRO A 260 9.68 11.20 17.31
N LEU A 261 9.49 9.88 17.33
CA LEU A 261 10.00 8.98 16.28
C LEU A 261 9.34 9.27 14.93
N LEU A 262 8.01 9.46 14.92
CA LEU A 262 7.29 9.74 13.69
C LEU A 262 7.63 11.14 13.15
N ARG A 263 7.75 12.15 14.03
CA ARG A 263 8.16 13.51 13.63
C ARG A 263 9.58 13.58 13.07
N ALA A 264 10.49 12.77 13.61
CA ALA A 264 11.88 12.71 13.15
C ALA A 264 12.05 11.85 11.89
N SER A 265 11.00 11.17 11.42
CA SER A 265 11.05 10.30 10.25
C SER A 265 11.12 11.12 8.97
N ALA A 266 12.31 11.24 8.40
CA ALA A 266 12.53 11.89 7.12
C ALA A 266 11.80 11.14 5.98
N LYS A 267 11.68 9.80 6.08
CA LYS A 267 10.92 8.98 5.12
C LYS A 267 9.45 9.37 5.12
N ASP A 268 8.78 9.29 6.28
CA ASP A 268 7.34 9.56 6.39
C ASP A 268 7.02 11.00 6.00
N SER A 269 7.88 11.95 6.38
CA SER A 269 7.74 13.36 6.01
C SER A 269 7.85 13.58 4.49
N ALA A 270 8.83 12.94 3.84
CA ALA A 270 9.02 13.05 2.39
C ALA A 270 7.84 12.45 1.61
N GLU A 271 7.36 11.28 2.02
CA GLU A 271 6.17 10.65 1.43
C GLU A 271 4.93 11.53 1.59
N ASN A 272 4.71 12.10 2.78
CA ASN A 272 3.57 12.97 3.04
C ASN A 272 3.61 14.24 2.16
N ILE A 273 4.75 14.92 2.10
CA ILE A 273 4.93 16.13 1.28
C ILE A 273 4.71 15.81 -0.21
N MET A 274 5.26 14.70 -0.70
CA MET A 274 5.09 14.30 -2.11
C MET A 274 3.62 14.06 -2.47
N ILE A 275 2.84 13.42 -1.59
CA ILE A 275 1.40 13.20 -1.81
C ILE A 275 0.61 14.50 -1.67
N LEU A 276 0.95 15.36 -0.72
CA LEU A 276 0.35 16.69 -0.58
C LEU A 276 0.54 17.52 -1.85
N ASP A 277 1.74 17.50 -2.44
CA ASP A 277 2.04 18.19 -3.68
C ASP A 277 1.23 17.65 -4.87
N LEU A 278 1.02 16.33 -4.93
CA LEU A 278 0.13 15.73 -5.93
C LEU A 278 -1.31 16.27 -5.79
N MET A 279 -1.82 16.38 -4.57
CA MET A 279 -3.18 16.88 -4.31
C MET A 279 -3.31 18.38 -4.57
N ARG A 280 -2.27 19.17 -4.26
CA ARG A 280 -2.19 20.57 -4.67
C ARG A 280 -2.29 20.71 -6.19
N ASN A 281 -1.55 19.87 -6.93
CA ASN A 281 -1.60 19.86 -8.39
C ASN A 281 -3.00 19.44 -8.91
N ASP A 282 -3.64 18.47 -8.29
CA ASP A 282 -4.99 18.04 -8.69
C ASP A 282 -6.03 19.14 -8.46
N LEU A 283 -6.04 19.78 -7.28
CA LEU A 283 -6.96 20.88 -6.97
C LEU A 283 -6.71 22.11 -7.86
N ALA A 284 -5.45 22.43 -8.18
CA ALA A 284 -5.08 23.57 -9.02
C ALA A 284 -5.70 23.55 -10.42
N ARG A 285 -6.14 22.38 -10.91
CA ARG A 285 -6.79 22.23 -12.23
C ARG A 285 -8.17 22.88 -12.31
N VAL A 286 -8.86 23.01 -11.18
CA VAL A 286 -10.25 23.51 -11.10
C VAL A 286 -10.43 24.65 -10.10
N ALA A 287 -9.42 24.94 -9.29
CA ALA A 287 -9.43 26.02 -8.32
C ALA A 287 -9.35 27.42 -8.97
N VAL A 288 -9.78 28.43 -8.21
CA VAL A 288 -9.47 29.82 -8.49
C VAL A 288 -7.93 30.00 -8.47
N PRO A 289 -7.32 30.61 -9.50
CA PRO A 289 -5.87 30.79 -9.53
C PRO A 289 -5.36 31.53 -8.29
N GLY A 290 -4.35 30.95 -7.63
CA GLY A 290 -3.71 31.52 -6.44
C GLY A 290 -4.37 31.19 -5.11
N THR A 291 -5.47 30.43 -5.08
CA THR A 291 -6.17 30.08 -3.83
C THR A 291 -5.79 28.72 -3.24
N VAL A 292 -5.03 27.90 -3.98
CA VAL A 292 -4.55 26.60 -3.48
C VAL A 292 -3.50 26.85 -2.39
N ARG A 293 -3.80 26.43 -1.16
CA ARG A 293 -2.96 26.65 0.02
C ARG A 293 -2.83 25.39 0.87
N VAL A 294 -1.70 25.26 1.55
CA VAL A 294 -1.48 24.24 2.58
C VAL A 294 -1.90 24.86 3.91
N ASP A 295 -2.93 24.30 4.52
CA ASP A 295 -3.47 24.77 5.80
C ASP A 295 -2.67 24.23 6.97
N ASP A 296 -2.33 22.94 6.88
CA ASP A 296 -1.58 22.20 7.89
C ASP A 296 -0.55 21.31 7.19
N LEU A 297 0.67 21.23 7.73
CA LEU A 297 1.75 20.45 7.17
C LEU A 297 2.37 19.56 8.23
N LEU A 298 2.35 18.24 8.01
CA LEU A 298 2.91 17.23 8.92
C LEU A 298 2.35 17.35 10.35
N SER A 299 1.06 17.64 10.44
CA SER A 299 0.33 17.70 11.70
C SER A 299 0.18 16.30 12.28
N LEU A 300 0.48 16.17 13.57
CA LEU A 300 0.38 14.90 14.27
C LEU A 300 -1.03 14.77 14.87
N GLU A 301 -1.84 13.86 14.34
CA GLU A 301 -3.22 13.67 14.77
C GLU A 301 -3.41 12.38 15.57
N PRO A 302 -4.06 12.45 16.75
CA PRO A 302 -4.36 11.26 17.55
C PRO A 302 -5.56 10.51 16.97
N HIS A 303 -5.37 9.22 16.75
CA HIS A 303 -6.45 8.30 16.42
C HIS A 303 -6.49 7.15 17.45
N PRO A 304 -7.56 6.33 17.49
CA PRO A 304 -7.60 5.14 18.34
C PRO A 304 -6.38 4.24 18.08
N GLY A 305 -5.50 4.12 19.09
CA GLY A 305 -4.32 3.25 19.06
C GLY A 305 -3.14 3.70 18.21
N VAL A 306 -3.25 4.77 17.41
CA VAL A 306 -2.17 5.26 16.53
C VAL A 306 -2.08 6.79 16.45
N TRP A 307 -0.91 7.26 16.04
CA TRP A 307 -0.65 8.60 15.57
C TRP A 307 -0.59 8.60 14.03
N HIS A 308 -1.20 9.61 13.41
CA HIS A 308 -1.07 9.86 11.98
C HIS A 308 -0.38 11.19 11.72
N LEU A 309 0.46 11.23 10.69
CA LEU A 309 0.91 12.48 10.10
C LEU A 309 -0.06 12.86 8.98
N VAL A 310 -0.71 14.00 9.16
CA VAL A 310 -1.75 14.54 8.30
C VAL A 310 -1.28 15.90 7.78
N SER A 311 -1.45 16.12 6.49
CA SER A 311 -1.30 17.46 5.90
C SER A 311 -2.61 17.82 5.22
N THR A 312 -2.98 19.09 5.23
CA THR A 312 -4.26 19.55 4.67
C THR A 312 -4.01 20.59 3.60
N VAL A 313 -4.62 20.39 2.44
CA VAL A 313 -4.66 21.35 1.34
C VAL A 313 -6.09 21.81 1.13
N SER A 314 -6.28 23.12 0.92
CA SER A 314 -7.56 23.67 0.50
C SER A 314 -7.42 24.56 -0.73
N ALA A 315 -8.54 24.75 -1.43
CA ALA A 315 -8.65 25.65 -2.56
C ALA A 315 -10.07 26.19 -2.69
N GLU A 316 -10.20 27.44 -3.15
CA GLU A 316 -11.49 27.99 -3.55
C GLU A 316 -11.88 27.47 -4.94
N LEU A 317 -13.13 27.05 -5.07
CA LEU A 317 -13.74 26.63 -6.32
C LEU A 317 -14.69 27.72 -6.80
N PRO A 318 -14.63 28.11 -8.09
CA PRO A 318 -15.63 28.98 -8.68
C PRO A 318 -17.04 28.38 -8.54
N ALA A 319 -18.06 29.22 -8.35
CA ALA A 319 -19.46 28.78 -8.25
C ALA A 319 -19.97 27.90 -9.41
N ALA A 320 -19.33 27.97 -10.58
CA ALA A 320 -19.66 27.16 -11.75
C ALA A 320 -19.09 25.73 -11.72
N ILE A 321 -18.16 25.43 -10.79
CA ILE A 321 -17.56 24.10 -10.65
C ILE A 321 -18.44 23.27 -9.73
N ASP A 322 -19.03 22.22 -10.29
CA ASP A 322 -19.80 21.23 -9.54
C ASP A 322 -18.90 20.12 -8.96
N THR A 323 -19.50 19.27 -8.12
CA THR A 323 -18.83 18.11 -7.52
C THR A 323 -18.25 17.16 -8.57
N ALA A 324 -18.93 17.00 -9.71
CA ALA A 324 -18.48 16.11 -10.78
C ALA A 324 -17.19 16.62 -11.44
N ALA A 325 -17.10 17.91 -11.74
CA ALA A 325 -15.91 18.54 -12.30
C ALA A 325 -14.72 18.46 -11.34
N LEU A 326 -14.96 18.67 -10.04
CA LEU A 326 -13.94 18.48 -9.01
C LEU A 326 -13.43 17.04 -8.97
N LEU A 327 -14.33 16.05 -8.95
CA LEU A 327 -13.96 14.63 -8.91
C LEU A 327 -13.22 14.21 -10.18
N ARG A 328 -13.63 14.66 -11.37
CA ARG A 328 -12.88 14.38 -12.62
C ARG A 328 -11.44 14.89 -12.58
N ALA A 329 -11.17 16.00 -11.88
CA ALA A 329 -9.82 16.54 -11.76
C ALA A 329 -8.93 15.81 -10.75
N THR A 330 -9.55 15.20 -9.73
CA THR A 330 -8.88 14.73 -8.51
C THR A 330 -8.95 13.21 -8.30
N PHE A 331 -9.91 12.51 -8.90
CA PHE A 331 -10.07 11.06 -8.78
C PHE A 331 -9.10 10.32 -9.73
N PRO A 332 -8.61 9.12 -9.36
CA PRO A 332 -8.67 8.50 -8.02
C PRO A 332 -7.80 9.24 -6.99
N PRO A 333 -8.04 9.03 -5.68
CA PRO A 333 -7.29 9.70 -4.61
C PRO A 333 -5.77 9.48 -4.73
N GLY A 334 -4.99 10.57 -4.60
CA GLY A 334 -3.54 10.57 -4.86
C GLY A 334 -2.72 9.72 -3.89
N SER A 335 -3.13 9.66 -2.63
CA SER A 335 -2.47 8.94 -1.53
C SER A 335 -2.42 7.42 -1.72
N VAL A 336 -3.37 6.84 -2.45
CA VAL A 336 -3.53 5.40 -2.68
C VAL A 336 -3.22 4.99 -4.12
N THR A 337 -2.63 5.90 -4.90
CA THR A 337 -2.20 5.68 -6.28
C THR A 337 -0.69 5.81 -6.40
N GLY A 338 -0.16 7.03 -6.41
CA GLY A 338 1.26 7.31 -6.61
C GLY A 338 1.51 8.61 -7.37
N ALA A 339 2.78 8.99 -7.49
CA ALA A 339 3.17 10.27 -8.07
C ALA A 339 4.28 10.08 -9.12
N PRO A 340 4.16 10.64 -10.34
CA PRO A 340 2.97 11.28 -10.92
C PRO A 340 1.81 10.29 -11.14
N LYS A 341 0.57 10.73 -10.96
CA LYS A 341 -0.63 9.86 -10.96
C LYS A 341 -0.79 9.04 -12.24
N SER A 342 -0.57 9.63 -13.41
CA SER A 342 -0.72 8.92 -14.70
C SER A 342 0.25 7.75 -14.86
N GLY A 343 1.52 7.94 -14.49
CA GLY A 343 2.53 6.88 -14.49
C GLY A 343 2.21 5.80 -13.47
N ALA A 344 1.79 6.20 -12.27
CA ALA A 344 1.41 5.26 -11.21
C ALA A 344 0.20 4.38 -11.61
N LEU A 345 -0.83 4.93 -12.26
CA LEU A 345 -1.98 4.15 -12.74
C LEU A 345 -1.60 3.11 -13.81
N GLN A 346 -0.69 3.46 -14.73
CA GLN A 346 -0.12 2.49 -15.68
C GLN A 346 0.73 1.43 -14.97
N GLY A 347 1.43 1.83 -13.91
CA GLY A 347 2.13 0.94 -13.00
C GLY A 347 1.23 -0.10 -12.37
N ILE A 348 0.15 0.36 -11.74
CA ILE A 348 -0.85 -0.46 -11.05
C ILE A 348 -1.41 -1.51 -12.00
N ALA A 349 -1.89 -1.09 -13.18
CA ALA A 349 -2.48 -1.98 -14.17
C ALA A 349 -1.50 -3.04 -14.72
N ALA A 350 -0.19 -2.75 -14.72
CA ALA A 350 0.83 -3.66 -15.23
C ALA A 350 1.38 -4.64 -14.18
N ILE A 351 1.36 -4.25 -12.90
CA ILE A 351 2.06 -4.99 -11.82
C ILE A 351 1.09 -5.77 -10.94
N GLU A 352 -0.08 -5.22 -10.62
CA GLU A 352 -1.03 -5.87 -9.71
C GLU A 352 -1.61 -7.15 -10.33
N TYR A 353 -1.85 -8.16 -9.48
CA TYR A 353 -2.39 -9.43 -9.94
C TYR A 353 -3.87 -9.36 -10.29
N GLU A 354 -4.60 -8.65 -9.46
CA GLU A 354 -6.05 -8.61 -9.43
C GLU A 354 -6.51 -7.16 -9.43
N PRO A 355 -7.68 -6.87 -10.02
CA PRO A 355 -8.29 -5.54 -9.94
C PRO A 355 -8.57 -5.12 -8.50
N ARG A 356 -8.59 -3.81 -8.28
CA ARG A 356 -8.87 -3.17 -6.99
C ARG A 356 -10.34 -3.00 -6.69
N GLY A 357 -11.26 -3.30 -7.61
CA GLY A 357 -12.68 -3.19 -7.33
C GLY A 357 -13.08 -1.79 -6.82
N ALA A 358 -13.81 -1.73 -5.71
CA ALA A 358 -14.11 -0.46 -5.04
C ALA A 358 -12.93 0.07 -4.18
N TYR A 359 -12.01 -0.80 -3.75
CA TYR A 359 -10.85 -0.43 -2.94
C TYR A 359 -9.98 0.62 -3.64
N THR A 360 -9.48 1.58 -2.87
CA THR A 360 -8.80 2.80 -3.33
C THR A 360 -9.66 3.76 -4.18
N GLY A 361 -10.97 3.52 -4.29
CA GLY A 361 -11.95 4.49 -4.76
C GLY A 361 -12.33 5.52 -3.70
N ALA A 362 -13.53 6.07 -3.79
CA ALA A 362 -14.07 7.06 -2.85
C ALA A 362 -15.53 6.76 -2.50
N PHE A 363 -15.91 6.91 -1.23
CA PHE A 363 -17.30 6.79 -0.78
C PHE A 363 -17.71 7.99 0.05
N GLY A 364 -19.00 8.32 0.06
CA GLY A 364 -19.50 9.44 0.84
C GLY A 364 -20.85 9.96 0.37
N LEU A 365 -21.06 11.26 0.55
CA LEU A 365 -22.30 11.96 0.22
C LEU A 365 -22.00 13.21 -0.61
N ALA A 366 -22.75 13.39 -1.71
CA ALA A 366 -22.88 14.66 -2.42
C ALA A 366 -24.31 15.16 -2.30
N GLY A 367 -24.49 16.20 -1.49
CA GLY A 367 -25.78 16.84 -1.26
C GLY A 367 -25.84 18.23 -1.90
N PRO A 368 -26.99 18.91 -1.76
CA PRO A 368 -27.26 20.18 -2.44
C PRO A 368 -26.32 21.33 -2.04
N THR A 369 -25.75 21.30 -0.83
CA THR A 369 -24.91 22.38 -0.29
C THR A 369 -23.50 21.95 0.08
N ARG A 370 -23.25 20.64 0.23
CA ARG A 370 -21.99 20.09 0.71
C ARG A 370 -21.75 18.73 0.10
N ALA A 371 -20.49 18.39 -0.08
CA ALA A 371 -20.08 17.05 -0.45
C ALA A 371 -18.90 16.62 0.41
N GLU A 372 -18.90 15.39 0.90
CA GLU A 372 -17.76 14.80 1.59
C GLU A 372 -17.54 13.39 1.07
N PHE A 373 -16.29 13.06 0.74
CA PHE A 373 -15.85 11.76 0.28
C PHE A 373 -14.62 11.34 1.07
N ASN A 374 -14.61 10.08 1.46
CA ASN A 374 -13.53 9.43 2.17
C ASN A 374 -12.91 8.36 1.26
N VAL A 375 -11.61 8.12 1.39
CA VAL A 375 -10.92 7.11 0.57
C VAL A 375 -11.41 5.71 0.95
N VAL A 376 -11.62 4.81 0.00
CA VAL A 376 -12.01 3.41 0.28
C VAL A 376 -10.76 2.61 0.65
N ILE A 377 -10.32 2.75 1.91
CA ILE A 377 -9.27 1.95 2.54
C ILE A 377 -9.76 1.45 3.91
N ARG A 378 -9.12 0.40 4.45
CA ARG A 378 -9.62 -0.26 5.67
C ARG A 378 -11.11 -0.61 5.52
N SER A 379 -11.45 -1.22 4.39
CA SER A 379 -12.84 -1.49 3.99
C SER A 379 -12.99 -2.93 3.52
N PHE A 380 -14.16 -3.49 3.77
CA PHE A 380 -14.58 -4.77 3.22
C PHE A 380 -15.53 -4.58 2.04
N GLU A 381 -15.32 -5.35 0.99
CA GLU A 381 -16.28 -5.58 -0.07
C GLU A 381 -16.91 -6.96 0.18
N ILE A 382 -18.21 -7.00 0.43
CA ILE A 382 -18.96 -8.22 0.72
C ILE A 382 -19.88 -8.48 -0.46
N ALA A 383 -19.81 -9.68 -1.01
CA ALA A 383 -20.70 -10.14 -2.06
C ALA A 383 -21.15 -11.56 -1.77
N ARG A 384 -22.45 -11.76 -1.56
CA ARG A 384 -23.05 -13.07 -1.27
C ARG A 384 -22.42 -13.75 -0.04
N ASP A 385 -21.65 -14.81 -0.27
CA ASP A 385 -20.98 -15.66 0.70
C ASP A 385 -19.48 -15.34 0.83
N ARG A 386 -19.02 -14.20 0.30
CA ARG A 386 -17.62 -13.79 0.32
C ARG A 386 -17.43 -12.39 0.89
N ILE A 387 -16.32 -12.22 1.57
CA ILE A 387 -15.81 -10.93 2.05
C ILE A 387 -14.37 -10.74 1.58
N GLU A 388 -14.08 -9.54 1.08
CA GLU A 388 -12.79 -9.17 0.52
C GLU A 388 -12.22 -7.97 1.27
N LEU A 389 -10.92 -7.99 1.54
CA LEU A 389 -10.18 -6.90 2.18
C LEU A 389 -9.01 -6.51 1.28
N GLY A 390 -9.00 -5.27 0.81
CA GLY A 390 -7.85 -4.69 0.10
C GLY A 390 -6.79 -4.18 1.08
N VAL A 391 -5.52 -4.49 0.78
CA VAL A 391 -4.36 -4.04 1.57
C VAL A 391 -3.23 -3.60 0.64
N GLY A 392 -2.42 -2.63 1.09
CA GLY A 392 -1.32 -2.12 0.28
C GLY A 392 -0.49 -1.04 0.97
N GLY A 393 0.54 -0.59 0.26
CA GLY A 393 1.49 0.41 0.75
C GLY A 393 2.21 1.14 -0.38
N GLY A 394 2.69 2.36 -0.07
CA GLY A 394 3.45 3.19 -0.98
C GLY A 394 4.87 2.65 -1.15
N ILE A 395 5.20 2.19 -2.34
CA ILE A 395 6.54 1.72 -2.69
C ILE A 395 7.37 2.89 -3.16
N THR A 396 8.57 3.03 -2.58
CA THR A 396 9.60 4.02 -2.94
C THR A 396 10.91 3.31 -3.29
N THR A 397 11.93 4.05 -3.75
CA THR A 397 13.27 3.49 -4.04
C THR A 397 13.89 2.74 -2.87
N ASP A 398 13.56 3.12 -1.64
CA ASP A 398 14.13 2.54 -0.41
C ASP A 398 13.28 1.42 0.20
N SER A 399 12.14 1.09 -0.41
CA SER A 399 11.29 -0.01 0.01
C SER A 399 12.05 -1.34 0.01
N VAL A 400 11.72 -2.18 0.99
CA VAL A 400 12.27 -3.52 1.15
C VAL A 400 11.13 -4.52 0.97
N PRO A 401 11.13 -5.36 -0.09
CA PRO A 401 9.98 -6.20 -0.46
C PRO A 401 9.30 -6.91 0.71
N MET A 402 10.08 -7.58 1.57
CA MET A 402 9.52 -8.32 2.70
C MET A 402 8.92 -7.42 3.77
N LEU A 403 9.49 -6.24 4.03
CA LEU A 403 8.94 -5.29 4.98
C LEU A 403 7.62 -4.71 4.47
N GLU A 404 7.50 -4.45 3.16
CA GLU A 404 6.27 -3.96 2.53
C GLU A 404 5.15 -5.02 2.60
N TRP A 405 5.48 -6.30 2.38
CA TRP A 405 4.52 -7.39 2.58
C TRP A 405 4.05 -7.49 4.04
N ARG A 406 4.97 -7.42 5.00
CA ARG A 406 4.63 -7.40 6.44
C ARG A 406 3.77 -6.21 6.80
N GLU A 407 4.05 -5.03 6.25
CA GLU A 407 3.25 -3.83 6.45
C GLU A 407 1.82 -4.00 5.94
N CYS A 408 1.62 -4.65 4.79
CA CYS A 408 0.28 -4.96 4.28
C CYS A 408 -0.51 -5.80 5.29
N LEU A 409 0.11 -6.85 5.85
CA LEU A 409 -0.54 -7.71 6.85
C LEU A 409 -0.79 -6.98 8.18
N HIS A 410 0.16 -6.15 8.64
CA HIS A 410 -0.02 -5.32 9.84
C HIS A 410 -1.17 -4.31 9.68
N LYS A 411 -1.35 -3.75 8.48
CA LYS A 411 -2.48 -2.86 8.18
C LYS A 411 -3.82 -3.62 8.15
N ALA A 412 -3.80 -4.89 7.72
CA ALA A 412 -4.97 -5.77 7.69
C ALA A 412 -5.42 -6.19 9.09
N ALA A 413 -4.46 -6.49 9.98
CA ALA A 413 -4.69 -7.19 11.24
C ALA A 413 -5.80 -6.58 12.12
N PRO A 414 -5.88 -5.24 12.34
CA PRO A 414 -6.95 -4.67 13.16
C PRO A 414 -8.36 -4.92 12.60
N LEU A 415 -8.51 -4.91 11.26
CA LEU A 415 -9.81 -5.17 10.62
C LEU A 415 -10.17 -6.65 10.75
N ILE A 416 -9.19 -7.54 10.56
CA ILE A 416 -9.37 -8.99 10.70
C ILE A 416 -9.75 -9.36 12.14
N THR A 417 -9.10 -8.74 13.14
CA THR A 417 -9.43 -8.93 14.56
C THR A 417 -10.83 -8.43 14.89
N ALA A 418 -11.21 -7.23 14.44
CA ALA A 418 -12.55 -6.68 14.67
C ALA A 418 -13.65 -7.48 13.92
N ALA A 419 -13.30 -8.11 12.79
CA ALA A 419 -14.14 -9.12 12.12
C ALA A 419 -14.14 -10.49 12.83
N ARG A 420 -13.56 -10.59 14.04
CA ARG A 420 -13.54 -11.77 14.92
C ARG A 420 -12.93 -13.01 14.29
N THR A 421 -11.92 -12.82 13.44
CA THR A 421 -11.25 -13.90 12.72
C THR A 421 -9.73 -13.68 12.69
N ARG A 422 -9.01 -14.46 11.89
CA ARG A 422 -7.55 -14.44 11.73
C ARG A 422 -7.14 -14.63 10.28
N LEU A 423 -5.85 -14.43 10.01
CA LEU A 423 -5.24 -14.82 8.74
C LEU A 423 -5.14 -16.35 8.66
N ALA A 424 -5.26 -16.89 7.45
CA ALA A 424 -5.07 -18.30 7.17
C ALA A 424 -3.60 -18.72 7.43
N PRO A 425 -3.35 -19.97 7.85
CA PRO A 425 -1.99 -20.48 8.07
C PRO A 425 -1.07 -20.26 6.86
N GLY A 426 0.16 -19.79 7.13
CA GLY A 426 1.18 -19.54 6.10
C GLY A 426 1.21 -18.10 5.56
N LEU A 427 0.23 -17.26 5.89
CA LEU A 427 0.30 -15.81 5.64
C LEU A 427 1.03 -15.06 6.77
N ASP A 428 0.86 -15.51 8.01
CA ASP A 428 1.57 -14.97 9.16
C ASP A 428 3.06 -15.30 9.08
N LEU A 429 3.89 -14.26 9.05
CA LEU A 429 5.34 -14.38 9.16
C LEU A 429 5.73 -14.29 10.65
N PRO A 430 6.59 -15.17 11.17
CA PRO A 430 7.23 -14.91 12.45
C PRO A 430 7.99 -13.57 12.37
N GLU A 431 7.91 -12.75 13.42
CA GLU A 431 8.46 -11.38 13.44
C GLU A 431 9.96 -11.32 13.08
N SER A 432 10.67 -12.44 13.23
CA SER A 432 11.99 -12.69 12.67
C SER A 432 12.26 -14.20 12.63
N SER A 433 12.87 -14.71 11.55
CA SER A 433 13.64 -15.95 11.69
C SER A 433 14.80 -15.67 12.64
N PRO A 434 15.10 -16.51 13.65
CA PRO A 434 16.17 -16.26 14.59
C PRO A 434 17.48 -16.00 13.83
N THR A 435 18.10 -14.85 14.06
CA THR A 435 19.42 -14.53 13.50
C THR A 435 20.43 -15.46 14.14
N GLN A 436 20.81 -16.53 13.43
CA GLN A 436 21.93 -17.40 13.84
C GLN A 436 23.29 -16.74 13.64
N VAL A 437 23.31 -15.50 13.13
CA VAL A 437 24.49 -14.68 12.90
C VAL A 437 24.66 -13.70 14.05
N ASP A 438 25.90 -13.50 14.52
CA ASP A 438 26.21 -12.51 15.56
C ASP A 438 26.06 -11.07 15.03
N PRO A 439 25.03 -10.30 15.46
CA PRO A 439 24.87 -8.93 14.99
C PRO A 439 26.00 -8.00 15.43
N ALA A 440 26.74 -8.35 16.50
CA ALA A 440 27.88 -7.59 16.97
C ALA A 440 29.11 -7.75 16.07
N ALA A 441 29.20 -8.82 15.28
CA ALA A 441 30.28 -9.03 14.33
C ALA A 441 30.30 -7.95 13.22
N GLY A 442 29.13 -7.38 12.92
CA GLY A 442 28.94 -6.31 11.93
C GLY A 442 28.55 -6.80 10.54
N VAL A 443 28.37 -5.83 9.65
CA VAL A 443 28.08 -6.03 8.22
C VAL A 443 29.22 -5.48 7.36
N PHE A 444 29.30 -5.91 6.11
CA PHE A 444 30.35 -5.45 5.20
C PHE A 444 29.89 -5.30 3.77
N GLU A 445 30.68 -4.54 3.01
CA GLU A 445 30.61 -4.48 1.57
C GLU A 445 31.98 -4.81 0.94
N THR A 446 31.97 -5.39 -0.26
CA THR A 446 33.20 -5.65 -1.01
C THR A 446 32.95 -5.34 -2.48
N MET A 447 33.78 -4.44 -3.00
CA MET A 447 33.62 -3.79 -4.29
C MET A 447 34.90 -3.94 -5.10
N LEU A 448 34.75 -4.04 -6.42
CA LEU A 448 35.89 -3.94 -7.33
C LEU A 448 36.22 -2.46 -7.55
N ALA A 449 37.50 -2.11 -7.44
CA ALA A 449 38.01 -0.86 -7.98
C ALA A 449 38.88 -1.16 -9.19
N ILE A 450 38.62 -0.48 -10.31
CA ILE A 450 39.47 -0.51 -11.50
C ILE A 450 40.02 0.90 -11.71
N ASP A 451 41.34 1.02 -11.72
CA ASP A 451 42.04 2.30 -11.86
C ASP A 451 41.54 3.37 -10.88
N GLY A 452 41.37 2.97 -9.61
CA GLY A 452 40.92 3.83 -8.52
C GLY A 452 39.41 4.12 -8.49
N ARG A 453 38.66 3.76 -9.54
CA ARG A 453 37.21 3.95 -9.64
C ARG A 453 36.47 2.73 -9.17
N ILE A 454 35.43 2.94 -8.37
CA ILE A 454 34.52 1.89 -7.90
C ILE A 454 33.20 2.03 -8.66
N PRO A 455 32.89 1.12 -9.60
CA PRO A 455 31.60 1.07 -10.25
C PRO A 455 30.46 0.93 -9.24
N TRP A 456 29.38 1.70 -9.44
CA TRP A 456 28.18 1.67 -8.60
C TRP A 456 28.44 1.88 -7.10
N LEU A 457 29.41 2.75 -6.77
CA LEU A 457 29.76 3.07 -5.39
C LEU A 457 28.55 3.54 -4.58
N ALA A 458 27.67 4.36 -5.17
CA ALA A 458 26.49 4.88 -4.50
C ALA A 458 25.53 3.74 -4.11
N GLU A 459 25.29 2.78 -5.01
CA GLU A 459 24.43 1.63 -4.79
C GLU A 459 24.98 0.69 -3.71
N HIS A 460 26.30 0.49 -3.73
CA HIS A 460 27.00 -0.29 -2.70
C HIS A 460 26.89 0.34 -1.32
N LEU A 461 27.15 1.64 -1.22
CA LEU A 461 27.04 2.36 0.06
C LEU A 461 25.59 2.46 0.52
N ALA A 462 24.63 2.68 -0.37
CA ALA A 462 23.20 2.69 -0.02
C ALA A 462 22.73 1.36 0.58
N ARG A 463 23.18 0.23 0.02
CA ARG A 463 22.87 -1.10 0.57
C ARG A 463 23.46 -1.30 1.98
N LEU A 464 24.71 -0.92 2.17
CA LEU A 464 25.39 -1.05 3.46
C LEU A 464 24.76 -0.11 4.49
N ASP A 465 24.49 1.15 4.11
CA ASP A 465 23.83 2.16 4.95
C ASP A 465 22.44 1.70 5.39
N ARG A 466 21.65 1.13 4.48
CA ARG A 466 20.35 0.54 4.81
C ARG A 466 20.47 -0.53 5.90
N SER A 467 21.43 -1.44 5.74
CA SER A 467 21.68 -2.49 6.75
C SER A 467 22.10 -1.89 8.09
N CYS A 468 22.95 -0.86 8.09
CA CYS A 468 23.38 -0.17 9.29
C CYS A 468 22.21 0.53 10.00
N ARG A 469 21.33 1.23 9.27
CA ARG A 469 20.16 1.90 9.84
C ARG A 469 19.16 0.91 10.41
N GLU A 470 18.91 -0.18 9.70
CA GLU A 470 17.96 -1.20 10.12
C GLU A 470 18.45 -1.95 11.36
N LEU A 471 19.70 -2.40 11.38
CA LEU A 471 20.26 -3.21 12.46
C LEU A 471 20.71 -2.39 13.67
N TYR A 472 21.29 -1.22 13.42
CA TYR A 472 22.02 -0.45 14.44
C TYR A 472 21.45 0.96 14.66
N ARG A 473 20.40 1.36 13.93
CA ARG A 473 19.78 2.70 14.01
C ARG A 473 20.77 3.85 13.77
N SER A 474 21.84 3.58 13.03
CA SER A 474 22.89 4.54 12.71
C SER A 474 23.30 4.40 11.25
N GLY A 475 23.63 5.51 10.60
CA GLY A 475 24.03 5.55 9.20
C GLY A 475 25.54 5.53 9.02
N LEU A 476 26.00 5.25 7.80
CA LEU A 476 27.39 5.42 7.41
C LEU A 476 27.80 6.90 7.47
N PRO A 477 29.09 7.19 7.70
CA PRO A 477 29.61 8.55 7.65
C PRO A 477 29.40 9.18 6.26
N GLU A 478 28.90 10.42 6.19
CA GLU A 478 28.64 11.12 4.93
C GLU A 478 29.90 11.29 4.07
N ALA A 479 31.07 11.44 4.69
CA ALA A 479 32.35 11.60 4.00
C ALA A 479 32.87 10.30 3.34
N LEU A 480 32.32 9.13 3.69
CA LEU A 480 32.84 7.82 3.27
C LEU A 480 32.88 7.67 1.74
N ALA A 481 31.87 8.17 1.02
CA ALA A 481 31.84 8.10 -0.44
C ALA A 481 33.01 8.86 -1.07
N ALA A 482 33.33 10.04 -0.54
CA ALA A 482 34.45 10.86 -1.00
C ALA A 482 35.80 10.21 -0.65
N GLU A 483 35.93 9.60 0.53
CA GLU A 483 37.14 8.87 0.95
C GLU A 483 37.44 7.64 0.09
N LEU A 484 36.39 6.97 -0.40
CA LEU A 484 36.51 5.81 -1.27
C LEU A 484 36.86 6.19 -2.71
N HIS A 485 36.53 7.42 -3.11
CA HIS A 485 36.90 7.93 -4.42
C HIS A 485 38.40 8.27 -4.47
N ARG A 486 39.14 7.72 -5.44
CA ARG A 486 40.51 8.12 -5.73
C ARG A 486 40.69 8.36 -7.22
N ASP A 487 41.12 9.56 -7.59
CA ASP A 487 41.73 9.80 -8.89
C ASP A 487 43.07 9.06 -8.93
N SER A 488 43.13 7.97 -9.70
CA SER A 488 44.35 7.19 -9.93
C SER A 488 44.72 7.27 -11.40
N ALA A 489 46.03 7.19 -11.70
CA ALA A 489 46.48 7.13 -13.08
C ALA A 489 45.94 5.84 -13.75
N PRO A 490 45.54 5.87 -15.03
CA PRO A 490 45.16 4.67 -15.76
C PRO A 490 46.27 3.60 -15.71
N GLY A 491 45.91 2.33 -15.51
CA GLY A 491 46.85 1.20 -15.45
C GLY A 491 47.39 0.84 -14.05
N THR A 492 46.77 1.33 -12.97
CA THR A 492 47.09 0.92 -11.59
C THR A 492 46.58 -0.47 -11.21
N GLY A 493 45.77 -1.10 -12.08
CA GLY A 493 45.28 -2.45 -11.90
C GLY A 493 43.98 -2.52 -11.08
N ALA A 494 43.52 -3.74 -10.80
CA ALA A 494 42.30 -3.98 -10.05
C ALA A 494 42.57 -4.16 -8.55
N GLU A 495 41.75 -3.55 -7.70
CA GLU A 495 41.77 -3.72 -6.24
C GLU A 495 40.41 -4.25 -5.75
N ALA A 496 40.42 -5.10 -4.73
CA ALA A 496 39.23 -5.37 -3.94
C ALA A 496 39.18 -4.35 -2.78
N VAL A 497 38.13 -3.54 -2.74
CA VAL A 497 37.88 -2.56 -1.68
C VAL A 497 36.82 -3.12 -0.75
N ARG A 498 37.16 -3.29 0.53
CA ARG A 498 36.24 -3.81 1.55
C ARG A 498 35.95 -2.74 2.59
N VAL A 499 34.66 -2.54 2.85
CA VAL A 499 34.16 -1.62 3.89
C VAL A 499 33.47 -2.46 4.96
N LEU A 500 33.92 -2.38 6.20
CA LEU A 500 33.31 -3.04 7.35
C LEU A 500 32.58 -2.00 8.20
N ALA A 501 31.39 -2.31 8.69
CA ALA A 501 30.67 -1.51 9.67
C ALA A 501 30.33 -2.36 10.89
N ARG A 502 30.80 -1.94 12.08
CA ARG A 502 30.56 -2.62 13.35
C ARG A 502 29.91 -1.68 14.37
N PRO A 503 28.94 -2.16 15.17
CA PRO A 503 28.43 -1.38 16.28
C PRO A 503 29.49 -1.28 17.39
N GLU A 504 29.79 -0.06 17.84
CA GLU A 504 30.72 0.23 18.94
C GLU A 504 30.12 1.31 19.85
N ALA A 505 29.81 0.94 21.11
CA ALA A 505 29.32 1.85 22.15
C ALA A 505 28.15 2.78 21.73
N GLY A 506 27.21 2.28 20.93
CA GLY A 506 26.06 3.06 20.42
C GLY A 506 26.35 3.90 19.17
N THR A 507 27.56 3.77 18.60
CA THR A 507 27.99 4.38 17.34
C THR A 507 28.38 3.29 16.32
N LEU A 508 28.78 3.70 15.11
CA LEU A 508 29.29 2.80 14.07
C LEU A 508 30.78 3.04 13.82
N GLN A 509 31.58 2.00 14.01
CA GLN A 509 32.97 1.96 13.58
C GLN A 509 33.04 1.47 12.13
N VAL A 510 33.55 2.31 11.22
CA VAL A 510 33.74 1.98 9.82
C VAL A 510 35.23 1.77 9.53
N THR A 511 35.58 0.67 8.87
CA THR A 511 36.96 0.36 8.46
C THR A 511 37.01 0.05 6.97
N VAL A 512 37.96 0.66 6.25
CA VAL A 512 38.19 0.43 4.83
C VAL A 512 39.52 -0.29 4.63
N THR A 513 39.51 -1.39 3.90
CA THR A 513 40.72 -2.09 3.46
C THR A 513 40.74 -2.25 1.95
N ARG A 514 41.95 -2.25 1.38
CA ARG A 514 42.17 -2.45 -0.06
C ARG A 514 43.27 -3.47 -0.27
N SER A 515 43.09 -4.34 -1.24
CA SER A 515 44.05 -5.38 -1.58
C SER A 515 44.11 -5.58 -3.10
N PRO A 516 45.27 -5.89 -3.67
CA PRO A 516 45.37 -6.27 -5.08
C PRO A 516 44.38 -7.39 -5.44
N PHE A 517 43.67 -7.25 -6.55
CA PHE A 517 42.72 -8.24 -7.04
C PHE A 517 43.33 -9.02 -8.21
N ALA A 518 43.65 -10.29 -7.96
CA ALA A 518 44.38 -11.14 -8.91
C ALA A 518 43.50 -11.82 -9.98
N GLY A 519 42.18 -11.60 -9.96
CA GLY A 519 41.22 -12.20 -10.90
C GLY A 519 39.95 -12.69 -10.21
N GLY A 520 38.82 -12.61 -10.93
CA GLY A 520 37.50 -13.01 -10.43
C GLY A 520 37.18 -14.48 -10.62
N SER A 521 36.04 -14.90 -10.07
CA SER A 521 35.46 -16.22 -10.41
C SER A 521 35.12 -16.26 -11.89
N THR A 522 35.47 -17.35 -12.58
CA THR A 522 35.34 -17.47 -14.04
C THR A 522 34.10 -18.28 -14.41
N ALA A 523 34.15 -19.60 -14.31
CA ALA A 523 33.01 -20.49 -14.55
C ALA A 523 33.20 -21.78 -13.75
N GLY A 524 32.11 -22.40 -13.30
CA GLY A 524 32.19 -23.63 -12.50
C GLY A 524 30.86 -24.33 -12.37
N SER A 525 30.88 -25.57 -11.88
CA SER A 525 29.66 -26.31 -11.52
C SER A 525 29.07 -25.79 -10.22
N ALA A 526 27.78 -25.99 -10.03
CA ALA A 526 27.08 -25.74 -8.77
C ALA A 526 26.49 -27.06 -8.25
N VAL A 527 26.42 -27.22 -6.93
CA VAL A 527 25.79 -28.36 -6.27
C VAL A 527 24.67 -27.86 -5.39
N THR A 528 23.49 -28.49 -5.50
CA THR A 528 22.32 -28.11 -4.73
C THR A 528 22.42 -28.59 -3.30
N MET A 529 21.99 -27.75 -2.37
CA MET A 529 22.01 -28.08 -0.94
C MET A 529 20.95 -27.31 -0.17
N PRO A 530 20.51 -27.82 1.00
CA PRO A 530 19.58 -27.12 1.87
C PRO A 530 20.11 -25.73 2.23
N ARG A 531 19.22 -24.74 2.26
CA ARG A 531 19.57 -23.38 2.70
C ARG A 531 19.98 -23.39 4.18
N PRO A 532 21.10 -22.76 4.56
CA PRO A 532 21.40 -22.50 5.95
C PRO A 532 20.36 -21.56 6.57
N ASP A 533 19.84 -21.92 7.74
CA ASP A 533 18.97 -21.06 8.54
C ASP A 533 19.61 -19.70 8.80
N GLY A 534 18.82 -18.63 8.75
CA GLY A 534 19.24 -17.31 9.15
C GLY A 534 18.68 -16.18 8.31
N LEU A 535 18.95 -14.95 8.76
CA LEU A 535 18.62 -13.75 8.05
C LEU A 535 19.76 -13.36 7.12
N TRP A 536 19.59 -13.50 5.81
CA TRP A 536 20.66 -13.33 4.83
C TRP A 536 20.48 -12.11 3.92
N ARG A 537 19.43 -11.31 4.16
CA ARG A 537 19.25 -9.99 3.51
C ARG A 537 20.34 -8.97 3.81
N HIS A 538 21.20 -9.23 4.81
CA HIS A 538 22.37 -8.43 5.13
C HIS A 538 23.66 -9.19 4.81
N LYS A 539 24.71 -8.44 4.41
CA LYS A 539 26.02 -9.01 4.09
C LYS A 539 26.87 -9.07 5.36
N TRP A 540 26.63 -10.10 6.16
CA TRP A 540 27.24 -10.30 7.47
C TRP A 540 28.73 -10.60 7.43
N ILE A 541 29.48 -10.01 8.37
CA ILE A 541 30.91 -10.33 8.55
C ILE A 541 31.10 -11.78 8.98
N ASP A 542 30.26 -12.27 9.89
CA ASP A 542 30.20 -13.68 10.23
C ASP A 542 29.60 -14.49 9.06
N ARG A 543 30.44 -15.35 8.47
CA ARG A 543 30.10 -16.20 7.34
C ARG A 543 30.27 -17.69 7.68
N ALA A 544 30.33 -18.07 8.95
CA ALA A 544 30.68 -19.43 9.36
C ALA A 544 29.87 -20.53 8.65
N TRP A 545 28.56 -20.31 8.49
CA TRP A 545 27.65 -21.21 7.78
C TRP A 545 27.89 -21.24 6.26
N LEU A 546 28.08 -20.08 5.63
CA LEU A 546 28.38 -20.00 4.21
C LEU A 546 29.75 -20.63 3.89
N ASP A 547 30.75 -20.39 4.73
CA ASP A 547 32.08 -20.97 4.59
C ASP A 547 32.04 -22.50 4.79
N ARG A 548 31.14 -23.00 5.65
CA ARG A 548 30.90 -24.44 5.78
C ARG A 548 30.27 -25.03 4.53
N ALA A 549 29.23 -24.40 3.99
CA ALA A 549 28.60 -24.81 2.74
C ALA A 549 29.59 -24.82 1.56
N GLU A 550 30.46 -23.80 1.47
CA GLU A 550 31.55 -23.77 0.47
C GLU A 550 32.53 -24.93 0.63
N ARG A 551 32.92 -25.29 1.86
CA ARG A 551 33.78 -26.46 2.11
C ARG A 551 33.11 -27.78 1.72
N GLU A 552 31.81 -27.91 2.00
CA GLU A 552 31.02 -29.10 1.65
C GLU A 552 30.80 -29.23 0.13
N ALA A 553 30.70 -28.10 -0.59
CA ALA A 553 30.59 -28.06 -2.05
C ALA A 553 31.90 -28.35 -2.80
N GLY A 554 33.07 -28.25 -2.13
CA GLY A 554 34.37 -28.49 -2.73
C GLY A 554 34.72 -27.47 -3.81
N ASP A 555 35.01 -27.94 -5.03
CA ASP A 555 35.32 -27.09 -6.18
C ASP A 555 34.06 -26.48 -6.84
N ALA A 556 32.87 -26.96 -6.48
CA ALA A 556 31.60 -26.44 -6.98
C ALA A 556 31.09 -25.26 -6.13
N PHE A 557 30.19 -24.46 -6.70
CA PHE A 557 29.45 -23.44 -5.96
C PHE A 557 28.30 -24.09 -5.17
N PRO A 558 28.12 -23.76 -3.87
CA PRO A 558 26.90 -24.15 -3.18
C PRO A 558 25.72 -23.37 -3.76
N LEU A 559 24.69 -24.07 -4.21
CA LEU A 559 23.43 -23.51 -4.70
C LEU A 559 22.31 -23.86 -3.72
N PHE A 560 21.80 -22.86 -3.01
CA PHE A 560 20.85 -23.11 -1.93
C PHE A 560 19.42 -23.33 -2.43
N VAL A 561 18.76 -24.31 -1.82
CA VAL A 561 17.37 -24.68 -2.07
C VAL A 561 16.57 -24.49 -0.77
N ALA A 562 15.42 -23.83 -0.86
CA ALA A 562 14.44 -23.78 0.22
C ALA A 562 13.71 -25.13 0.37
N ASP A 563 13.09 -25.36 1.53
CA ASP A 563 12.35 -26.60 1.84
C ASP A 563 11.22 -26.90 0.85
N ASP A 564 10.67 -25.86 0.21
CA ASP A 564 9.61 -25.95 -0.80
C ASP A 564 10.14 -26.16 -2.24
N GLY A 565 11.44 -26.42 -2.38
CA GLY A 565 12.12 -26.70 -3.64
C GLY A 565 12.48 -25.46 -4.46
N VAL A 566 12.34 -24.24 -3.91
CA VAL A 566 12.75 -23.01 -4.59
C VAL A 566 14.27 -22.84 -4.55
N LEU A 567 14.87 -22.58 -5.72
CA LEU A 567 16.27 -22.22 -5.88
C LEU A 567 16.47 -20.75 -5.49
N LEU A 568 17.45 -20.48 -4.63
CA LEU A 568 17.62 -19.20 -3.96
C LEU A 568 18.84 -18.42 -4.49
N GLU A 569 20.02 -18.70 -3.97
CA GLU A 569 21.25 -18.00 -4.31
C GLU A 569 22.45 -18.92 -4.11
N THR A 570 23.63 -18.43 -4.47
CA THR A 570 24.89 -19.06 -4.08
C THR A 570 25.44 -18.42 -2.81
N SER A 571 26.46 -18.99 -2.19
CA SER A 571 27.14 -18.39 -1.02
C SER A 571 27.83 -17.04 -1.30
N ARG A 572 27.94 -16.64 -2.57
CA ARG A 572 28.69 -15.47 -3.04
C ARG A 572 27.87 -14.49 -3.88
N GLY A 573 26.64 -14.85 -4.25
CA GLY A 573 25.82 -13.99 -5.08
C GLY A 573 24.53 -14.61 -5.60
N ASN A 574 23.72 -13.77 -6.24
CA ASN A 574 22.37 -14.12 -6.64
C ASN A 574 22.32 -14.94 -7.93
N LEU A 575 21.30 -15.79 -8.05
CA LEU A 575 21.10 -16.75 -9.12
C LEU A 575 20.22 -16.21 -10.25
N PHE A 576 20.59 -16.54 -11.48
CA PHE A 576 19.78 -16.38 -12.68
C PHE A 576 19.76 -17.69 -13.47
N LEU A 577 18.58 -18.08 -13.94
CA LEU A 577 18.35 -19.31 -14.70
C LEU A 577 17.54 -19.00 -15.96
N GLN A 578 17.93 -19.56 -17.10
CA GLN A 578 17.20 -19.37 -18.37
C GLN A 578 16.24 -20.53 -18.62
N ARG A 579 14.96 -20.22 -18.77
CA ARG A 579 13.92 -21.18 -19.19
C ARG A 579 14.09 -21.59 -20.66
N GLU A 580 13.40 -22.65 -21.06
CA GLU A 580 13.40 -23.13 -22.46
C GLU A 580 12.85 -22.07 -23.45
N ASP A 581 11.96 -21.18 -23.00
CA ASP A 581 11.41 -20.07 -23.79
C ASP A 581 12.37 -18.88 -23.97
N GLY A 582 13.58 -18.95 -23.37
CA GLY A 582 14.60 -17.91 -23.42
C GLY A 582 14.51 -16.86 -22.29
N THR A 583 13.45 -16.87 -21.49
CA THR A 583 13.26 -15.96 -20.35
C THR A 583 14.19 -16.32 -19.20
N TRP A 584 14.91 -15.33 -18.68
CA TRP A 584 15.68 -15.48 -17.47
C TRP A 584 14.80 -15.28 -16.24
N VAL A 585 15.08 -16.05 -15.18
CA VAL A 585 14.41 -15.91 -13.89
C VAL A 585 15.41 -15.76 -12.76
N THR A 586 15.08 -14.88 -11.81
CA THR A 586 15.77 -14.73 -10.53
C THR A 586 14.72 -14.75 -9.41
N PRO A 587 15.01 -15.36 -8.26
CA PRO A 587 14.04 -15.36 -7.16
C PRO A 587 13.78 -13.93 -6.65
N PRO A 588 12.55 -13.66 -6.17
CA PRO A 588 12.23 -12.40 -5.52
C PRO A 588 12.98 -12.28 -4.18
N LEU A 589 13.37 -11.06 -3.82
CA LEU A 589 14.07 -10.75 -2.58
C LEU A 589 13.18 -10.99 -1.38
N ARG A 590 13.73 -11.77 -0.45
CA ARG A 590 13.13 -12.23 0.81
C ARG A 590 14.11 -11.95 1.95
N ASP A 591 13.71 -12.25 3.18
CA ASP A 591 14.58 -12.13 4.35
C ASP A 591 15.84 -13.00 4.30
N ASP A 592 15.81 -14.08 3.52
CA ASP A 592 16.86 -15.08 3.34
C ASP A 592 17.69 -14.90 2.05
N LEU A 593 17.56 -13.77 1.37
CA LEU A 593 18.27 -13.46 0.13
C LEU A 593 18.95 -12.10 0.20
N LEU A 594 20.22 -12.04 -0.17
CA LEU A 594 20.96 -10.78 -0.19
C LEU A 594 20.52 -9.92 -1.39
N PRO A 595 20.16 -8.63 -1.20
CA PRO A 595 19.88 -7.72 -2.30
C PRO A 595 21.18 -7.34 -3.04
N GLY A 596 21.62 -8.18 -3.99
CA GLY A 596 22.83 -7.96 -4.79
C GLY A 596 22.82 -6.66 -5.58
N VAL A 597 23.87 -5.83 -5.44
CA VAL A 597 24.04 -4.65 -6.31
C VAL A 597 24.15 -5.08 -7.77
N THR A 598 24.99 -6.07 -8.08
CA THR A 598 25.13 -6.59 -9.45
C THR A 598 23.83 -7.21 -9.97
N ARG A 599 23.04 -7.90 -9.13
CA ARG A 599 21.69 -8.37 -9.48
C ARG A 599 20.79 -7.22 -9.91
N ARG A 600 20.77 -6.14 -9.13
CA ARG A 600 19.99 -4.93 -9.45
C ARG A 600 20.39 -4.35 -10.81
N ILE A 601 21.69 -4.20 -11.06
CA ILE A 601 22.21 -3.69 -12.33
C ILE A 601 21.82 -4.59 -13.52
N VAL A 602 21.87 -5.92 -13.36
CA VAL A 602 21.41 -6.85 -14.39
C VAL A 602 19.94 -6.65 -14.71
N LEU A 603 19.08 -6.52 -13.68
CA LEU A 603 17.65 -6.27 -13.85
C LEU A 603 17.35 -4.93 -14.52
N GLU A 604 18.08 -3.87 -14.17
CA GLU A 604 17.95 -2.54 -14.77
C GLU A 604 18.37 -2.51 -16.24
N ARG A 605 19.45 -3.22 -16.60
CA ARG A 605 20.01 -3.21 -17.95
C ARG A 605 19.32 -4.15 -18.93
N ALA A 606 18.74 -5.24 -18.45
CA ALA A 606 18.18 -6.28 -19.30
C ALA A 606 17.13 -5.78 -20.31
N PRO A 607 16.17 -4.91 -19.94
CA PRO A 607 15.22 -4.35 -20.90
C PRO A 607 15.90 -3.59 -22.06
N HIS A 608 16.98 -2.86 -21.79
CA HIS A 608 17.71 -2.09 -22.80
C HIS A 608 18.48 -2.95 -23.79
N LEU A 609 18.85 -4.17 -23.39
CA LEU A 609 19.51 -5.16 -24.25
C LEU A 609 18.54 -6.18 -24.84
N GLY A 610 17.24 -6.02 -24.63
CA GLY A 610 16.22 -6.96 -25.12
C GLY A 610 16.30 -8.35 -24.47
N VAL A 611 16.88 -8.45 -23.27
CA VAL A 611 16.97 -9.70 -22.52
C VAL A 611 15.75 -9.81 -21.61
N PRO A 612 14.81 -10.75 -21.84
CA PRO A 612 13.64 -10.92 -20.99
C PRO A 612 14.07 -11.52 -19.65
N ILE A 613 13.76 -10.81 -18.56
CA ILE A 613 13.96 -11.29 -17.19
C ILE A 613 12.65 -11.15 -16.41
N ALA A 614 12.27 -12.21 -15.69
CA ALA A 614 11.18 -12.20 -14.73
C ALA A 614 11.71 -12.42 -13.30
N ILE A 615 11.14 -11.69 -12.34
CA ILE A 615 11.40 -11.90 -10.91
C ILE A 615 10.40 -12.94 -10.41
N GLU A 616 10.80 -14.21 -10.40
CA GLU A 616 9.94 -15.34 -10.08
C GLU A 616 10.76 -16.44 -9.39
N PRO A 617 10.18 -17.21 -8.45
CA PRO A 617 10.89 -18.27 -7.75
C PRO A 617 11.25 -19.42 -8.71
N PRO A 618 12.53 -19.63 -9.08
CA PRO A 618 12.92 -20.79 -9.85
C PRO A 618 12.82 -22.04 -8.96
N ARG A 619 12.40 -23.18 -9.51
CA ARG A 619 12.28 -24.44 -8.78
C ARG A 619 13.31 -25.47 -9.21
N LEU A 620 13.70 -26.34 -8.29
CA LEU A 620 14.68 -27.40 -8.50
C LEU A 620 14.24 -28.40 -9.59
N ASP A 621 12.95 -28.68 -9.69
CA ASP A 621 12.35 -29.54 -10.72
C ASP A 621 12.14 -28.82 -12.08
N GLY A 622 12.53 -27.55 -12.16
CA GLY A 622 12.46 -26.75 -13.38
C GLY A 622 13.50 -27.16 -14.42
N ARG A 623 13.17 -26.96 -15.69
CA ARG A 623 14.11 -27.15 -16.80
C ARG A 623 14.75 -25.84 -17.18
N TYR A 624 16.07 -25.78 -17.06
CA TYR A 624 16.86 -24.60 -17.39
C TYR A 624 17.94 -24.93 -18.41
N ARG A 625 18.11 -24.03 -19.37
CA ARG A 625 19.09 -24.18 -20.45
C ARG A 625 20.46 -23.65 -20.05
N SER A 626 20.49 -22.54 -19.33
CA SER A 626 21.70 -21.80 -18.96
C SER A 626 21.51 -21.21 -17.57
N ALA A 627 22.62 -20.98 -16.87
CA ALA A 627 22.60 -20.47 -15.51
C ALA A 627 23.82 -19.57 -15.25
N PHE A 628 23.65 -18.56 -14.41
CA PHE A 628 24.77 -17.76 -13.89
C PHE A 628 24.44 -17.22 -12.50
N TRP A 629 25.48 -16.76 -11.79
CA TRP A 629 25.30 -15.96 -10.60
C TRP A 629 26.05 -14.64 -10.69
N THR A 630 25.65 -13.65 -9.90
CA THR A 630 26.19 -12.29 -9.97
C THR A 630 27.12 -11.96 -8.81
N SER A 631 28.25 -11.30 -9.09
CA SER A 631 29.28 -10.90 -8.14
C SER A 631 29.68 -9.44 -8.36
N SER A 632 29.88 -8.69 -7.27
CA SER A 632 30.43 -7.34 -7.34
C SER A 632 31.93 -7.29 -7.64
N LEU A 633 32.61 -8.44 -7.54
CA LEU A 633 34.02 -8.59 -7.92
C LEU A 633 34.21 -9.23 -9.29
N SER A 634 33.23 -9.98 -9.78
CA SER A 634 33.39 -10.82 -10.99
C SER A 634 32.30 -10.60 -12.04
N GLY A 635 31.32 -9.74 -11.80
CA GLY A 635 30.23 -9.48 -12.71
C GLY A 635 29.32 -10.69 -12.82
N ILE A 636 29.18 -11.23 -14.03
CA ILE A 636 28.42 -12.46 -14.30
C ILE A 636 29.36 -13.65 -14.31
N VAL A 637 29.04 -14.65 -13.49
CA VAL A 637 29.81 -15.90 -13.37
C VAL A 637 28.96 -17.05 -13.92
N PRO A 638 29.27 -17.59 -15.11
CA PRO A 638 28.61 -18.76 -15.67
C PRO A 638 28.62 -19.98 -14.74
N ILE A 639 27.48 -20.65 -14.66
CA ILE A 639 27.35 -21.98 -14.06
C ILE A 639 27.37 -22.99 -15.20
N THR A 640 28.33 -23.91 -15.21
CA THR A 640 28.54 -24.89 -16.30
C THR A 640 27.74 -26.19 -16.11
N ALA A 641 27.36 -26.50 -14.88
CA ALA A 641 26.47 -27.59 -14.53
C ALA A 641 25.80 -27.30 -13.18
N ILE A 642 24.58 -27.81 -12.97
CA ILE A 642 23.91 -27.85 -11.67
C ILE A 642 23.68 -29.33 -11.34
N ASP A 643 24.31 -29.81 -10.27
CA ASP A 643 24.42 -31.25 -9.97
C ASP A 643 24.93 -32.01 -11.21
N ASP A 644 24.19 -33.01 -11.67
CA ASP A 644 24.53 -33.81 -12.85
C ASP A 644 24.04 -33.21 -14.19
N HIS A 645 23.43 -32.02 -14.16
CA HIS A 645 22.83 -31.39 -15.35
C HIS A 645 23.74 -30.33 -15.96
N SER A 646 24.20 -30.55 -17.19
CA SER A 646 25.02 -29.59 -17.92
C SER A 646 24.21 -28.36 -18.36
N MET A 647 24.81 -27.18 -18.25
CA MET A 647 24.24 -25.90 -18.66
C MET A 647 24.92 -25.40 -19.94
N ALA A 648 24.13 -24.85 -20.86
CA ALA A 648 24.66 -24.26 -22.09
C ALA A 648 25.40 -22.95 -21.81
N PRO A 649 26.45 -22.63 -22.61
CA PRO A 649 27.19 -21.37 -22.48
C PRO A 649 26.30 -20.13 -22.60
N LEU A 650 26.67 -19.06 -21.89
CA LEU A 650 25.95 -17.79 -21.94
C LEU A 650 26.15 -17.10 -23.30
N ALA A 651 25.10 -16.46 -23.80
CA ALA A 651 25.18 -15.62 -24.97
C ALA A 651 25.97 -14.31 -24.69
N PRO A 652 26.66 -13.72 -25.68
CA PRO A 652 27.42 -12.48 -25.52
C PRO A 652 26.61 -11.32 -24.93
N GLU A 653 25.35 -11.17 -25.32
CA GLU A 653 24.44 -10.14 -24.80
C GLU A 653 24.13 -10.33 -23.31
N VAL A 654 24.10 -11.56 -22.80
CA VAL A 654 23.90 -11.85 -21.38
C VAL A 654 25.16 -11.49 -20.59
N ILE A 655 26.34 -11.83 -21.10
CA ILE A 655 27.62 -11.41 -20.49
C ILE A 655 27.70 -9.88 -20.44
N ALA A 656 27.19 -9.19 -21.46
CA ALA A 656 27.15 -7.74 -21.51
C ALA A 656 26.30 -7.07 -20.41
N LEU A 657 25.35 -7.79 -19.79
CA LEU A 657 24.61 -7.28 -18.63
C LEU A 657 25.53 -6.99 -17.43
N GLY A 658 26.59 -7.80 -17.27
CA GLY A 658 27.63 -7.59 -16.26
C GLY A 658 28.72 -6.60 -16.67
N ASN A 659 28.76 -6.20 -17.95
CA ASN A 659 29.78 -5.29 -18.48
C ASN A 659 29.51 -3.84 -18.07
N GLY A 660 29.92 -3.49 -16.87
CA GLY A 660 30.05 -2.11 -16.38
C GLY A 660 31.03 -1.99 -15.22
N LEU A 661 31.78 -3.07 -14.97
CA LEU A 661 32.85 -3.11 -13.97
C LEU A 661 34.14 -2.47 -14.46
N GLY A 662 34.28 -2.18 -15.77
CA GLY A 662 35.48 -1.63 -16.40
C GLY A 662 35.24 -0.38 -17.21
#